data_AF-A0A1B9F3N1-F1
#
_entry.id   AF-A0A1B9F3N1-F1
#
_cell.length_a   1.000
_cell.length_b   1.000
_cell.length_c   1.000
_cell.angle_alpha   90.00
_cell.angle_beta   90.00
_cell.angle_gamma   90.00
#
_symmetry.space_group_name_H-M   'P 1'
#
loop_
_entity.id
_entity.type
_entity.pdbx_description
1 polymer ?
#
loop_
_entity_poly.entity_id
_entity_poly.type
_entity_poly.pdbx_seq_one_letter_code
_entity_poly.pdbx_strand_id
1 'polypeptide(L)'
;MKSFDRFYSLTFAIPAIVGAMFFASIVLIVGGIVFERQTNRLVTLEMTILHEKALLLELSNAIFTVKGNSELSTGKLRELQQEFAMTAEFLSSSPQFKYLAEQQLRLQNELEAVLSSISGAGHDEIVIKGDKLINEISQFLEGLDGVQRKINDSLKHIKFVNNVFWAVMIIGGLIFLSFITFFNLKYVMRPLHSVIESLKEAIEGRFNTVLYPYGPREIKTLMNIYNVFTATMMNIFNTLDSQENMTQNVKDALSKAVQGIHEFNQKVDAVAGNLSHMSTESRSSLDTVTQAMQDLSVAASEIAQSVQQAAQKANEALELGGQASTAIGRLNASSEKIGDIIKVINAIAEQTNLLALNATIEAARAGEAGKGFAVVANEVKELAKQTAEATKEITQMIRTIQDDTKGAVESVNQIAYSVEEVTNLANTIASATEEQTATINEITENVSNVNSLVGGVEEKANFLKGDLERLVHMNRELFVCEKGMEMVKEESSLLNALVVVDIQVQKDLMDVVPEAVKVNTALFQHLQWREKLVSGIVSMIPSDVETDPSRCSLGRFLTSYVPSDNRIKDILRRLIPVHEKMHRDVVAIQNMISSGHDRKEIFSYFEGNIEPLFNEVVELLTRWTTIAKGSVNRGLASDSDFSPRENSSHTTLKGRSLVTQDASKDNFIEWGPKFSVDIKEIDDQHKKLVSMVNTLHRAFKEGTDHEVIASILSGLIDYTVYHFGTEEKYFDEFGYPEAELHKKVHNDLTRKVLAFKEKFDEGKATVSIELLKFLKDWLTNHICITDKKYVPYLKEKGLK
;
A
#
# COMPACT_ATOMS: atom_id res chain seq x y z
N MET A 1 -19.61 -50.16 -18.93
CA MET A 1 -20.71 -50.51 -19.87
C MET A 1 -21.88 -49.51 -19.80
N LYS A 2 -21.62 -48.19 -19.94
CA LYS A 2 -22.63 -47.11 -20.16
C LYS A 2 -22.05 -45.94 -21.00
N SER A 3 -20.92 -46.18 -21.67
CA SER A 3 -20.21 -45.25 -22.55
C SER A 3 -20.53 -45.48 -24.03
N PHE A 4 -21.04 -46.66 -24.39
CA PHE A 4 -21.45 -46.99 -25.76
C PHE A 4 -22.70 -46.22 -26.20
N ASP A 5 -23.64 -45.95 -25.29
CA ASP A 5 -24.96 -45.34 -25.56
C ASP A 5 -24.91 -43.84 -25.93
N ARG A 6 -23.73 -43.24 -26.15
CA ARG A 6 -23.59 -41.81 -26.48
C ARG A 6 -22.89 -41.53 -27.80
N PHE A 7 -22.32 -42.55 -28.46
CA PHE A 7 -22.07 -42.53 -29.90
C PHE A 7 -23.35 -42.91 -30.68
N TYR A 8 -24.52 -42.50 -30.16
CA TYR A 8 -25.86 -42.98 -30.50
C TYR A 8 -26.90 -41.85 -30.67
N SER A 9 -26.48 -40.58 -30.68
CA SER A 9 -27.38 -39.42 -30.86
C SER A 9 -27.08 -38.66 -32.15
N LEU A 10 -25.88 -38.10 -32.34
CA LEU A 10 -25.44 -37.58 -33.64
C LEU A 10 -25.29 -38.70 -34.68
N THR A 11 -24.76 -39.84 -34.23
CA THR A 11 -24.68 -41.10 -34.97
C THR A 11 -25.99 -41.90 -34.98
N PHE A 12 -27.10 -41.33 -34.51
CA PHE A 12 -28.44 -41.71 -34.98
C PHE A 12 -29.04 -40.64 -35.89
N ALA A 13 -28.79 -39.34 -35.67
CA ALA A 13 -29.23 -38.30 -36.59
C ALA A 13 -28.71 -38.55 -38.01
N ILE A 14 -27.41 -38.78 -38.21
CA ILE A 14 -26.87 -39.01 -39.55
C ILE A 14 -27.36 -40.35 -40.14
N PRO A 15 -27.24 -41.52 -39.49
CA PRO A 15 -27.75 -42.79 -40.05
C PRO A 15 -29.28 -42.90 -40.14
N ALA A 16 -30.06 -42.15 -39.36
CA ALA A 16 -31.52 -42.09 -39.53
C ALA A 16 -31.92 -41.08 -40.62
N ILE A 17 -31.17 -39.99 -40.85
CA ILE A 17 -31.35 -39.13 -42.02
C ILE A 17 -30.95 -39.89 -43.29
N VAL A 18 -29.77 -40.50 -43.32
CA VAL A 18 -29.30 -41.34 -44.44
C VAL A 18 -30.21 -42.56 -44.62
N GLY A 19 -30.65 -43.20 -43.54
CA GLY A 19 -31.59 -44.32 -43.56
C GLY A 19 -32.98 -43.93 -44.05
N ALA A 20 -33.51 -42.77 -43.64
CA ALA A 20 -34.77 -42.23 -44.16
C ALA A 20 -34.64 -41.80 -45.62
N MET A 21 -33.51 -41.22 -46.04
CA MET A 21 -33.23 -40.92 -47.45
C MET A 21 -33.12 -42.20 -48.28
N PHE A 22 -32.43 -43.23 -47.79
CA PHE A 22 -32.29 -44.52 -48.47
C PHE A 22 -33.62 -45.27 -48.56
N PHE A 23 -34.42 -45.27 -47.48
CA PHE A 23 -35.77 -45.82 -47.46
C PHE A 23 -36.71 -45.04 -48.39
N ALA A 24 -36.65 -43.70 -48.40
CA ALA A 24 -37.39 -42.87 -49.34
C ALA A 24 -36.97 -43.13 -50.80
N SER A 25 -35.67 -43.25 -51.09
CA SER A 25 -35.18 -43.64 -52.41
C SER A 25 -35.68 -45.02 -52.83
N ILE A 26 -35.68 -46.01 -51.93
CA ILE A 26 -36.27 -47.34 -52.19
C ILE A 26 -37.78 -47.22 -52.46
N VAL A 27 -38.52 -46.46 -51.66
CA VAL A 27 -39.97 -46.24 -51.85
C VAL A 27 -40.27 -45.52 -53.17
N LEU A 28 -39.44 -44.56 -53.60
CA LEU A 28 -39.56 -43.89 -54.90
C LEU A 28 -39.26 -44.86 -56.06
N ILE A 29 -38.18 -45.65 -55.97
CA ILE A 29 -37.78 -46.60 -57.01
C ILE A 29 -38.83 -47.72 -57.14
N VAL A 30 -39.22 -48.36 -56.03
CA VAL A 30 -40.22 -49.43 -56.02
C VAL A 30 -41.60 -48.91 -56.41
N GLY A 31 -42.00 -47.73 -55.93
CA GLY A 31 -43.26 -47.08 -56.32
C GLY A 31 -43.32 -46.79 -57.82
N GLY A 32 -42.25 -46.19 -58.37
CA GLY A 32 -42.13 -45.94 -59.81
C GLY A 32 -42.22 -47.22 -60.64
N ILE A 33 -41.45 -48.25 -60.30
CA ILE A 33 -41.46 -49.55 -61.00
C ILE A 33 -42.85 -50.22 -60.94
N VAL A 34 -43.56 -50.12 -59.81
CA VAL A 34 -44.92 -50.68 -59.68
C VAL A 34 -45.92 -49.92 -60.55
N PHE A 35 -45.93 -48.57 -60.52
CA PHE A 35 -46.83 -47.78 -61.36
C PHE A 35 -46.53 -47.93 -62.85
N GLU A 36 -45.26 -47.98 -63.25
CA GLU A 36 -44.84 -48.23 -64.63
C GLU A 36 -45.31 -49.61 -65.10
N ARG A 37 -45.04 -50.68 -64.32
CA ARG A 37 -45.45 -52.04 -64.67
C ARG A 37 -46.97 -52.22 -64.74
N GLN A 38 -47.73 -51.51 -63.91
CA GLN A 38 -49.20 -51.51 -63.95
C GLN A 38 -49.73 -50.71 -65.14
N THR A 39 -49.12 -49.56 -65.46
CA THR A 39 -49.48 -48.73 -66.62
C THR A 39 -49.23 -49.49 -67.92
N ASN A 40 -48.05 -50.09 -68.08
CA ASN A 40 -47.68 -50.83 -69.29
C ASN A 40 -48.63 -52.01 -69.55
N ARG A 41 -49.04 -52.75 -68.52
CA ARG A 41 -50.06 -53.82 -68.63
C ARG A 41 -51.41 -53.31 -69.16
N LEU A 42 -51.88 -52.16 -68.69
CA LEU A 42 -53.15 -51.58 -69.13
C LEU A 42 -53.07 -50.99 -70.53
N VAL A 43 -51.92 -50.41 -70.93
CA VAL A 43 -51.68 -49.94 -72.30
C VAL A 43 -51.62 -51.10 -73.28
N THR A 44 -50.96 -52.22 -72.95
CA THR A 44 -50.99 -53.45 -73.77
C THR A 44 -52.43 -53.95 -73.94
N LEU A 45 -53.21 -53.99 -72.86
CA LEU A 45 -54.61 -54.42 -72.88
C LEU A 45 -55.52 -53.50 -73.71
N GLU A 46 -55.30 -52.18 -73.67
CA GLU A 46 -56.02 -51.24 -74.54
C GLU A 46 -55.69 -51.45 -76.02
N MET A 47 -54.42 -51.67 -76.36
CA MET A 47 -53.99 -51.96 -77.74
C MET A 47 -54.62 -53.25 -78.28
N THR A 48 -54.72 -54.31 -77.46
CA THR A 48 -55.38 -55.56 -77.89
C THR A 48 -56.87 -55.37 -78.15
N ILE A 49 -57.59 -54.61 -77.30
CA ILE A 49 -59.02 -54.34 -77.49
C ILE A 49 -59.28 -53.44 -78.70
N LEU A 50 -58.39 -52.48 -79.00
CA LEU A 50 -58.45 -51.68 -80.23
C LEU A 50 -58.29 -52.55 -81.49
N HIS A 51 -57.37 -53.51 -81.47
CA HIS A 51 -57.18 -54.47 -82.58
C HIS A 51 -58.40 -55.39 -82.75
N GLU A 52 -58.95 -55.91 -81.65
CA GLU A 52 -60.12 -56.81 -81.68
C GLU A 52 -61.39 -56.10 -82.18
N LYS A 53 -61.58 -54.82 -81.85
CA LYS A 53 -62.64 -53.98 -82.45
C LYS A 53 -62.45 -53.79 -83.96
N ALA A 54 -61.22 -53.64 -84.44
CA ALA A 54 -60.96 -53.50 -85.88
C ALA A 54 -61.34 -54.78 -86.64
N LEU A 55 -60.95 -55.95 -86.13
CA LEU A 55 -61.33 -57.26 -86.68
C LEU A 55 -62.86 -57.45 -86.73
N LEU A 56 -63.59 -57.05 -85.68
CA LEU A 56 -65.05 -57.12 -85.63
C LEU A 56 -65.75 -56.22 -86.64
N LEU A 57 -65.22 -55.01 -86.89
CA LEU A 57 -65.74 -54.10 -87.90
C LEU A 57 -65.48 -54.62 -89.32
N GLU A 58 -64.30 -55.21 -89.57
CA GLU A 58 -63.99 -55.87 -90.83
C GLU A 58 -64.86 -57.11 -91.07
N LEU A 59 -65.10 -57.91 -90.02
CA LEU A 59 -66.01 -59.06 -90.04
C LEU A 59 -67.46 -58.63 -90.35
N SER A 60 -67.95 -57.57 -89.72
CA SER A 60 -69.29 -57.01 -89.99
C SER A 60 -69.45 -56.59 -91.45
N ASN A 61 -68.44 -55.90 -92.01
CA ASN A 61 -68.42 -55.51 -93.42
C ASN A 61 -68.36 -56.73 -94.37
N ALA A 62 -67.60 -57.77 -94.02
CA ALA A 62 -67.53 -59.00 -94.80
C ALA A 62 -68.89 -59.74 -94.82
N ILE A 63 -69.59 -59.83 -93.68
CA ILE A 63 -70.94 -60.42 -93.61
C ILE A 63 -71.95 -59.60 -94.44
N PHE A 64 -71.89 -58.27 -94.34
CA PHE A 64 -72.74 -57.39 -95.16
C PHE A 64 -72.49 -57.58 -96.67
N THR A 65 -71.24 -57.81 -97.06
CA THR A 65 -70.85 -58.10 -98.46
C THR A 65 -71.43 -59.45 -98.93
N VAL A 66 -71.33 -60.51 -98.11
CA VAL A 66 -71.86 -61.84 -98.43
C VAL A 66 -73.39 -61.85 -98.56
N LYS A 67 -74.11 -61.02 -97.78
CA LYS A 67 -75.55 -60.79 -97.99
C LYS A 67 -75.85 -60.14 -99.34
N GLY A 68 -75.01 -59.21 -99.78
CA GLY A 68 -75.19 -58.51 -101.06
C GLY A 68 -74.92 -59.38 -102.29
N ASN A 69 -73.97 -60.31 -102.21
CA ASN A 69 -73.68 -61.28 -103.27
C ASN A 69 -72.98 -62.54 -102.71
N SER A 70 -73.68 -63.68 -102.72
CA SER A 70 -73.22 -64.91 -102.07
C SER A 70 -72.13 -65.68 -102.84
N GLU A 71 -71.85 -65.36 -104.11
CA GLU A 71 -70.78 -66.04 -104.88
C GLU A 71 -69.37 -65.46 -104.63
N LEU A 72 -69.25 -64.34 -103.91
CA LEU A 72 -67.96 -63.75 -103.53
C LEU A 72 -67.73 -63.76 -102.01
N SER A 73 -66.45 -63.87 -101.62
CA SER A 73 -65.90 -63.61 -100.27
C SER A 73 -66.04 -64.64 -99.13
N THR A 74 -66.47 -65.89 -99.42
CA THR A 74 -66.33 -67.01 -98.45
C THR A 74 -64.90 -67.19 -97.91
N GLY A 75 -63.89 -66.94 -98.73
CA GLY A 75 -62.48 -66.96 -98.31
C GLY A 75 -62.14 -65.90 -97.26
N LYS A 76 -62.68 -64.67 -97.37
CA LYS A 76 -62.39 -63.58 -96.43
C LYS A 76 -63.08 -63.80 -95.08
N LEU A 77 -64.29 -64.36 -95.06
CA LEU A 77 -64.91 -64.80 -93.81
C LEU A 77 -64.09 -65.89 -93.10
N ARG A 78 -63.44 -66.81 -93.83
CA ARG A 78 -62.54 -67.82 -93.24
C ARG A 78 -61.21 -67.25 -92.73
N GLU A 79 -60.63 -66.29 -93.45
CA GLU A 79 -59.44 -65.56 -92.98
C GLU A 79 -59.74 -64.83 -91.66
N LEU A 80 -60.82 -64.04 -91.63
CA LEU A 80 -61.27 -63.34 -90.41
C LEU A 80 -61.72 -64.30 -89.30
N GLN A 81 -62.27 -65.48 -89.61
CA GLN A 81 -62.54 -66.53 -88.62
C GLN A 81 -61.24 -67.02 -87.96
N GLN A 82 -60.14 -67.15 -88.71
CA GLN A 82 -58.84 -67.55 -88.15
C GLN A 82 -58.20 -66.45 -87.30
N GLU A 83 -58.24 -65.20 -87.73
CA GLU A 83 -57.74 -64.07 -86.92
C GLU A 83 -58.56 -63.89 -85.63
N PHE A 84 -59.90 -63.97 -85.73
CA PHE A 84 -60.81 -63.89 -84.59
C PHE A 84 -60.80 -65.14 -83.69
N ALA A 85 -60.22 -66.25 -84.15
CA ALA A 85 -59.88 -67.40 -83.30
C ALA A 85 -58.59 -67.15 -82.51
N MET A 86 -57.59 -66.50 -83.12
CA MET A 86 -56.31 -66.20 -82.45
C MET A 86 -56.43 -65.16 -81.33
N THR A 87 -57.36 -64.21 -81.41
CA THR A 87 -57.56 -63.25 -80.29
C THR A 87 -58.30 -63.83 -79.09
N ALA A 88 -59.06 -64.92 -79.25
CA ALA A 88 -59.91 -65.49 -78.20
C ALA A 88 -59.13 -66.11 -77.02
N GLU A 89 -57.89 -66.55 -77.23
CA GLU A 89 -57.00 -67.00 -76.15
C GLU A 89 -56.67 -65.86 -75.17
N PHE A 90 -56.66 -64.61 -75.64
CA PHE A 90 -56.35 -63.45 -74.80
C PHE A 90 -57.50 -63.09 -73.85
N LEU A 91 -58.74 -62.94 -74.34
CA LEU A 91 -59.88 -62.59 -73.48
C LEU A 91 -60.23 -63.72 -72.49
N SER A 92 -60.09 -64.99 -72.92
CA SER A 92 -60.31 -66.15 -72.04
C SER A 92 -59.24 -66.29 -70.94
N SER A 93 -58.02 -65.79 -71.14
CA SER A 93 -56.95 -65.80 -70.12
C SER A 93 -57.26 -64.94 -68.86
N SER A 94 -58.27 -64.06 -68.90
CA SER A 94 -58.52 -63.07 -67.87
C SER A 94 -59.91 -63.24 -67.22
N PRO A 95 -60.00 -63.67 -65.94
CA PRO A 95 -61.30 -63.93 -65.27
C PRO A 95 -62.27 -62.76 -65.27
N GLN A 96 -61.75 -61.52 -65.26
CA GLN A 96 -62.52 -60.27 -65.34
C GLN A 96 -63.22 -60.03 -66.69
N PHE A 97 -62.82 -60.76 -67.74
CA PHE A 97 -63.39 -60.69 -69.09
C PHE A 97 -64.13 -61.97 -69.50
N LYS A 98 -64.44 -62.87 -68.55
CA LYS A 98 -65.17 -64.12 -68.81
C LYS A 98 -66.47 -63.93 -69.60
N TYR A 99 -67.23 -62.87 -69.33
CA TYR A 99 -68.45 -62.53 -70.08
C TYR A 99 -68.16 -62.18 -71.56
N LEU A 100 -67.06 -61.47 -71.83
CA LEU A 100 -66.62 -61.18 -73.19
C LEU A 100 -66.09 -62.44 -73.89
N ALA A 101 -65.32 -63.28 -73.21
CA ALA A 101 -64.92 -64.58 -73.76
C ALA A 101 -66.13 -65.49 -74.09
N GLU A 102 -67.18 -65.44 -73.27
CA GLU A 102 -68.46 -66.14 -73.53
C GLU A 102 -69.23 -65.53 -74.72
N GLN A 103 -69.22 -64.20 -74.91
CA GLN A 103 -69.78 -63.56 -76.12
C GLN A 103 -68.94 -63.86 -77.37
N GLN A 104 -67.61 -63.86 -77.27
CA GLN A 104 -66.70 -64.17 -78.36
C GLN A 104 -66.88 -65.61 -78.87
N LEU A 105 -67.07 -66.57 -77.96
CA LEU A 105 -67.37 -67.95 -78.31
C LEU A 105 -68.74 -68.09 -79.01
N ARG A 106 -69.76 -67.31 -78.61
CA ARG A 106 -71.04 -67.24 -79.35
C ARG A 106 -70.82 -66.67 -80.75
N LEU A 107 -70.05 -65.60 -80.87
CA LEU A 107 -69.69 -64.99 -82.15
C LEU A 107 -69.00 -65.97 -83.11
N GLN A 108 -68.07 -66.78 -82.61
CA GLN A 108 -67.43 -67.84 -83.40
C GLN A 108 -68.45 -68.90 -83.86
N ASN A 109 -69.34 -69.35 -82.97
CA ASN A 109 -70.39 -70.32 -83.30
C ASN A 109 -71.39 -69.78 -84.34
N GLU A 110 -71.80 -68.51 -84.23
CA GLU A 110 -72.72 -67.88 -85.19
C GLU A 110 -72.03 -67.58 -86.53
N LEU A 111 -70.72 -67.26 -86.53
CA LEU A 111 -69.91 -67.14 -87.75
C LEU A 111 -69.77 -68.49 -88.46
N GLU A 112 -69.58 -69.58 -87.73
CA GLU A 112 -69.59 -70.94 -88.29
C GLU A 112 -70.99 -71.36 -88.79
N ALA A 113 -72.07 -70.90 -88.13
CA ALA A 113 -73.44 -71.08 -88.58
C ALA A 113 -73.76 -70.31 -89.89
N VAL A 114 -73.16 -69.14 -90.10
CA VAL A 114 -73.21 -68.41 -91.38
C VAL A 114 -72.38 -69.13 -92.45
N LEU A 115 -71.12 -69.47 -92.16
CA LEU A 115 -70.20 -70.14 -93.09
C LEU A 115 -70.74 -71.48 -93.60
N SER A 116 -71.40 -72.26 -92.73
CA SER A 116 -72.03 -73.53 -93.12
C SER A 116 -73.24 -73.34 -94.04
N SER A 117 -74.10 -72.34 -93.83
CA SER A 117 -75.24 -72.06 -94.72
C SER A 117 -74.81 -71.71 -96.15
N ILE A 118 -73.68 -71.00 -96.34
CA ILE A 118 -73.18 -70.67 -97.68
C ILE A 118 -72.83 -71.93 -98.50
N SER A 119 -72.61 -73.08 -97.83
CA SER A 119 -72.25 -74.35 -98.50
C SER A 119 -73.44 -75.23 -98.92
N GLY A 120 -74.69 -74.86 -98.63
CA GLY A 120 -75.85 -75.71 -98.98
C GLY A 120 -77.26 -75.19 -98.66
N ALA A 121 -77.43 -73.95 -98.21
CA ALA A 121 -78.74 -73.35 -97.92
C ALA A 121 -79.15 -72.27 -98.94
N GLY A 122 -80.44 -71.90 -98.91
CA GLY A 122 -80.95 -70.79 -99.71
C GLY A 122 -80.46 -69.43 -99.22
N HIS A 123 -80.43 -68.44 -100.12
CA HIS A 123 -79.92 -67.08 -99.87
C HIS A 123 -80.55 -66.43 -98.62
N ASP A 124 -81.86 -66.61 -98.41
CA ASP A 124 -82.59 -66.07 -97.26
C ASP A 124 -82.04 -66.55 -95.90
N GLU A 125 -81.54 -67.79 -95.81
CA GLU A 125 -80.96 -68.32 -94.56
C GLU A 125 -79.62 -67.66 -94.24
N ILE A 126 -78.83 -67.34 -95.28
CA ILE A 126 -77.56 -66.60 -95.15
C ILE A 126 -77.83 -65.17 -94.66
N VAL A 127 -78.88 -64.52 -95.18
CA VAL A 127 -79.33 -63.19 -94.71
C VAL A 127 -79.73 -63.24 -93.24
N ILE A 128 -80.64 -64.15 -92.86
CA ILE A 128 -81.15 -64.27 -91.47
C ILE A 128 -80.03 -64.55 -90.46
N LYS A 129 -79.15 -65.52 -90.75
CA LYS A 129 -78.01 -65.80 -89.86
C LYS A 129 -77.00 -64.67 -89.84
N GLY A 130 -76.77 -64.00 -90.97
CA GLY A 130 -75.91 -62.82 -91.05
C GLY A 130 -76.49 -61.60 -90.30
N ASP A 131 -77.82 -61.43 -90.20
CA ASP A 131 -78.44 -60.40 -89.37
C ASP A 131 -78.27 -60.71 -87.88
N LYS A 132 -78.48 -61.97 -87.49
CA LYS A 132 -78.21 -62.42 -86.12
C LYS A 132 -76.74 -62.21 -85.73
N LEU A 133 -75.80 -62.57 -86.61
CA LEU A 133 -74.37 -62.39 -86.39
C LEU A 133 -73.95 -60.92 -86.30
N ILE A 134 -74.47 -60.02 -87.14
CA ILE A 134 -74.20 -58.57 -87.02
C ILE A 134 -74.75 -58.00 -85.70
N ASN A 135 -75.88 -58.50 -85.19
CA ASN A 135 -76.39 -58.12 -83.88
C ASN A 135 -75.48 -58.60 -82.73
N GLU A 136 -74.97 -59.84 -82.77
CA GLU A 136 -73.98 -60.33 -81.79
C GLU A 136 -72.66 -59.55 -81.87
N ILE A 137 -72.18 -59.20 -83.08
CA ILE A 137 -71.01 -58.32 -83.27
C ILE A 137 -71.24 -56.97 -82.60
N SER A 138 -72.43 -56.39 -82.79
CA SER A 138 -72.78 -55.09 -82.22
C SER A 138 -72.80 -55.11 -80.68
N GLN A 139 -73.37 -56.15 -80.07
CA GLN A 139 -73.37 -56.33 -78.62
C GLN A 139 -71.95 -56.53 -78.04
N PHE A 140 -71.09 -57.26 -78.76
CA PHE A 140 -69.71 -57.50 -78.32
C PHE A 140 -68.82 -56.24 -78.49
N LEU A 141 -69.00 -55.48 -79.58
CA LEU A 141 -68.38 -54.16 -79.75
C LEU A 141 -68.77 -53.20 -78.61
N GLU A 142 -70.05 -53.15 -78.21
CA GLU A 142 -70.50 -52.36 -77.06
C GLU A 142 -69.87 -52.84 -75.74
N GLY A 143 -69.72 -54.16 -75.56
CA GLY A 143 -68.98 -54.76 -74.44
C GLY A 143 -67.50 -54.33 -74.39
N LEU A 144 -66.83 -54.31 -75.54
CA LEU A 144 -65.45 -53.84 -75.69
C LEU A 144 -65.33 -52.31 -75.52
N ASP A 145 -66.35 -51.52 -75.86
CA ASP A 145 -66.46 -50.10 -75.48
C ASP A 145 -66.65 -49.92 -73.96
N GLY A 146 -67.38 -50.83 -73.31
CA GLY A 146 -67.48 -50.88 -71.85
C GLY A 146 -66.13 -51.12 -71.18
N VAL A 147 -65.30 -52.02 -71.73
CA VAL A 147 -63.96 -52.30 -71.18
C VAL A 147 -62.93 -51.23 -71.53
N GLN A 148 -62.90 -50.72 -72.77
CA GLN A 148 -61.95 -49.65 -73.12
C GLN A 148 -62.18 -48.37 -72.30
N ARG A 149 -63.44 -48.04 -71.97
CA ARG A 149 -63.77 -46.97 -71.01
C ARG A 149 -63.18 -47.26 -69.62
N LYS A 150 -63.42 -48.46 -69.07
CA LYS A 150 -62.84 -48.89 -67.78
C LYS A 150 -61.31 -48.85 -67.76
N ILE A 151 -60.63 -49.20 -68.86
CA ILE A 151 -59.16 -49.12 -68.97
C ILE A 151 -58.70 -47.66 -69.00
N ASN A 152 -59.34 -46.80 -69.81
CA ASN A 152 -59.02 -45.38 -69.86
C ASN A 152 -59.18 -44.70 -68.50
N ASP A 153 -60.27 -44.99 -67.78
CA ASP A 153 -60.49 -44.43 -66.45
C ASP A 153 -59.52 -45.01 -65.42
N SER A 154 -59.15 -46.30 -65.53
CA SER A 154 -58.06 -46.88 -64.73
C SER A 154 -56.71 -46.22 -64.99
N LEU A 155 -56.39 -45.93 -66.26
CA LEU A 155 -55.16 -45.21 -66.66
C LEU A 155 -55.16 -43.75 -66.19
N LYS A 156 -56.31 -43.05 -66.21
CA LYS A 156 -56.47 -41.73 -65.59
C LYS A 156 -56.24 -41.79 -64.08
N HIS A 157 -56.85 -42.76 -63.39
CA HIS A 157 -56.67 -42.94 -61.94
C HIS A 157 -55.21 -43.26 -61.58
N ILE A 158 -54.53 -44.14 -62.32
CA ILE A 158 -53.12 -44.46 -62.09
C ILE A 158 -52.22 -43.24 -62.33
N LYS A 159 -52.42 -42.50 -63.42
CA LYS A 159 -51.69 -41.24 -63.68
C LYS A 159 -51.93 -40.20 -62.59
N PHE A 160 -53.17 -40.06 -62.12
CA PHE A 160 -53.52 -39.16 -61.01
C PHE A 160 -52.84 -39.58 -59.69
N VAL A 161 -52.93 -40.85 -59.30
CA VAL A 161 -52.32 -41.36 -58.06
C VAL A 161 -50.79 -41.26 -58.10
N ASN A 162 -50.17 -41.57 -59.25
CA ASN A 162 -48.73 -41.36 -59.45
C ASN A 162 -48.35 -39.87 -59.29
N ASN A 163 -49.08 -38.95 -59.92
CA ASN A 163 -48.79 -37.51 -59.81
C ASN A 163 -48.97 -36.99 -58.38
N VAL A 164 -50.00 -37.46 -57.65
CA VAL A 164 -50.20 -37.16 -56.23
C VAL A 164 -49.07 -37.73 -55.37
N PHE A 165 -48.62 -38.96 -55.63
CA PHE A 165 -47.48 -39.58 -54.94
C PHE A 165 -46.19 -38.76 -55.12
N TRP A 166 -45.84 -38.38 -56.35
CA TRP A 166 -44.68 -37.52 -56.60
C TRP A 166 -44.80 -36.14 -55.95
N ALA A 167 -45.98 -35.51 -55.98
CA ALA A 167 -46.22 -34.23 -55.30
C ALA A 167 -46.02 -34.34 -53.78
N VAL A 168 -46.59 -35.37 -53.14
CA VAL A 168 -46.42 -35.64 -51.70
C VAL A 168 -44.95 -35.88 -51.35
N MET A 169 -44.21 -36.66 -52.16
CA MET A 169 -42.80 -36.95 -51.91
C MET A 169 -41.90 -35.71 -52.09
N ILE A 170 -42.17 -34.85 -53.09
CA ILE A 170 -41.46 -33.58 -53.27
C ILE A 170 -41.74 -32.64 -52.10
N ILE A 171 -43.01 -32.47 -51.70
CA ILE A 171 -43.40 -31.62 -50.55
C ILE A 171 -42.77 -32.13 -49.25
N GLY A 172 -42.82 -33.45 -49.00
CA GLY A 172 -42.16 -34.07 -47.85
C GLY A 172 -40.65 -33.85 -47.83
N GLY A 173 -39.99 -34.00 -48.98
CA GLY A 173 -38.55 -33.74 -49.15
C GLY A 173 -38.17 -32.27 -48.88
N LEU A 174 -38.97 -31.32 -49.38
CA LEU A 174 -38.76 -29.88 -49.13
C LEU A 174 -38.98 -29.50 -47.66
N ILE A 175 -40.00 -30.06 -47.01
CA ILE A 175 -40.25 -29.86 -45.56
C ILE A 175 -39.08 -30.44 -44.76
N PHE A 176 -38.59 -31.63 -45.10
CA PHE A 176 -37.46 -32.28 -44.43
C PHE A 176 -36.15 -31.51 -44.62
N LEU A 177 -35.87 -31.01 -45.82
CA LEU A 177 -34.70 -30.18 -46.11
C LEU A 177 -34.76 -28.84 -45.35
N SER A 178 -35.94 -28.20 -45.30
CA SER A 178 -36.19 -26.98 -44.52
C SER A 178 -35.98 -27.23 -43.02
N PHE A 179 -36.49 -28.36 -42.49
CA PHE A 179 -36.31 -28.77 -41.10
C PHE A 179 -34.84 -28.99 -40.75
N ILE A 180 -34.08 -29.73 -41.57
CA ILE A 180 -32.63 -29.94 -41.40
C ILE A 180 -31.89 -28.59 -41.45
N THR A 181 -32.24 -27.71 -42.39
CA THR A 181 -31.61 -26.39 -42.53
C THR A 181 -31.88 -25.52 -41.31
N PHE A 182 -33.13 -25.48 -40.82
CA PHE A 182 -33.51 -24.76 -39.61
C PHE A 182 -32.77 -25.28 -38.37
N PHE A 183 -32.64 -26.60 -38.21
CA PHE A 183 -31.90 -27.17 -37.08
C PHE A 183 -30.40 -26.85 -37.15
N ASN A 184 -29.77 -26.94 -38.32
CA ASN A 184 -28.35 -26.56 -38.48
C ASN A 184 -28.12 -25.06 -38.23
N LEU A 185 -29.00 -24.18 -38.75
CA LEU A 185 -28.93 -22.74 -38.49
C LEU A 185 -29.10 -22.41 -37.01
N LYS A 186 -30.10 -23.01 -36.35
CA LYS A 186 -30.45 -22.71 -34.95
C LYS A 186 -29.47 -23.29 -33.94
N TYR A 187 -28.98 -24.51 -34.17
CA TYR A 187 -28.18 -25.26 -33.18
C TYR A 187 -26.69 -25.39 -33.53
N VAL A 188 -26.23 -25.03 -34.73
CA VAL A 188 -24.80 -25.04 -35.09
C VAL A 188 -24.32 -23.65 -35.51
N MET A 189 -24.90 -23.08 -36.57
CA MET A 189 -24.35 -21.85 -37.17
C MET A 189 -24.50 -20.61 -36.30
N ARG A 190 -25.67 -20.36 -35.69
CA ARG A 190 -25.86 -19.24 -34.76
C ARG A 190 -24.95 -19.32 -33.53
N PRO A 191 -24.87 -20.46 -32.80
CA PRO A 191 -23.87 -20.67 -31.75
C PRO A 191 -22.43 -20.38 -32.19
N LEU A 192 -22.00 -20.90 -33.34
CA LEU A 192 -20.63 -20.73 -33.83
C LEU A 192 -20.32 -19.29 -34.23
N HIS A 193 -21.24 -18.61 -34.91
CA HIS A 193 -21.13 -17.19 -35.24
C HIS A 193 -21.02 -16.32 -33.98
N SER A 194 -21.79 -16.63 -32.92
CA SER A 194 -21.69 -15.94 -31.63
C SER A 194 -20.28 -16.04 -31.01
N VAL A 195 -19.61 -17.20 -31.12
CA VAL A 195 -18.21 -17.34 -30.69
C VAL A 195 -17.27 -16.49 -31.57
N ILE A 196 -17.49 -16.48 -32.88
CA ILE A 196 -16.63 -15.76 -33.84
C ILE A 196 -16.70 -14.25 -33.61
N GLU A 197 -17.87 -13.66 -33.41
CA GLU A 197 -17.99 -12.22 -33.16
C GLU A 197 -17.32 -11.83 -31.83
N SER A 198 -17.56 -12.58 -30.74
CA SER A 198 -16.91 -12.30 -29.45
C SER A 198 -15.39 -12.51 -29.47
N LEU A 199 -14.87 -13.37 -30.35
CA LEU A 199 -13.43 -13.46 -30.60
C LEU A 199 -12.88 -12.24 -31.37
N LYS A 200 -13.63 -11.62 -32.28
CA LYS A 200 -13.22 -10.35 -32.92
C LYS A 200 -13.17 -9.22 -31.89
N GLU A 201 -14.19 -9.12 -31.04
CA GLU A 201 -14.23 -8.13 -29.96
C GLU A 201 -12.98 -8.24 -29.07
N ALA A 202 -12.62 -9.46 -28.66
CA ALA A 202 -11.42 -9.73 -27.87
C ALA A 202 -10.10 -9.41 -28.61
N ILE A 203 -10.03 -9.59 -29.93
CA ILE A 203 -8.88 -9.17 -30.76
C ILE A 203 -8.75 -7.64 -30.81
N GLU A 204 -9.88 -6.93 -30.79
CA GLU A 204 -9.95 -5.46 -30.70
C GLU A 204 -9.92 -4.95 -29.24
N GLY A 205 -9.40 -5.75 -28.29
CA GLY A 205 -9.22 -5.38 -26.89
C GLY A 205 -10.50 -5.29 -26.04
N ARG A 206 -11.68 -5.61 -26.60
CA ARG A 206 -12.98 -5.49 -25.93
C ARG A 206 -13.44 -6.85 -25.40
N PHE A 207 -13.42 -7.02 -24.08
CA PHE A 207 -13.77 -8.28 -23.42
C PHE A 207 -15.23 -8.32 -22.94
N ASN A 208 -16.13 -7.61 -23.63
CA ASN A 208 -17.45 -7.20 -23.13
C ASN A 208 -18.60 -8.17 -23.46
N THR A 209 -18.31 -9.41 -23.83
CA THR A 209 -19.35 -10.41 -24.19
C THR A 209 -19.17 -11.72 -23.44
N VAL A 210 -20.27 -12.22 -22.84
CA VAL A 210 -20.36 -13.52 -22.17
C VAL A 210 -21.17 -14.49 -23.02
N LEU A 211 -20.63 -15.69 -23.28
CA LEU A 211 -21.29 -16.71 -24.10
C LEU A 211 -22.00 -17.76 -23.24
N TYR A 212 -23.31 -17.60 -23.05
CA TYR A 212 -24.14 -18.62 -22.40
C TYR A 212 -24.08 -19.95 -23.17
N PRO A 213 -23.73 -21.10 -22.56
CA PRO A 213 -23.48 -22.33 -23.33
C PRO A 213 -24.75 -23.03 -23.82
N TYR A 214 -25.08 -22.90 -25.12
CA TYR A 214 -26.18 -23.64 -25.77
C TYR A 214 -25.74 -24.41 -27.03
N GLY A 215 -26.57 -25.35 -27.50
CA GLY A 215 -26.29 -26.20 -28.67
C GLY A 215 -25.62 -27.56 -28.34
N PRO A 216 -24.92 -28.18 -29.32
CA PRO A 216 -24.13 -29.42 -29.19
C PRO A 216 -23.08 -29.36 -28.08
N ARG A 217 -22.51 -30.52 -27.69
CA ARG A 217 -21.48 -30.59 -26.64
C ARG A 217 -20.25 -29.77 -27.05
N GLU A 218 -19.89 -29.85 -28.31
CA GLU A 218 -18.69 -29.30 -28.93
C GLU A 218 -18.72 -27.77 -28.90
N ILE A 219 -19.84 -27.16 -29.31
CA ILE A 219 -19.99 -25.70 -29.27
C ILE A 219 -20.09 -25.18 -27.83
N LYS A 220 -20.76 -25.91 -26.92
CA LYS A 220 -20.79 -25.53 -25.49
C LYS A 220 -19.41 -25.59 -24.86
N THR A 221 -18.58 -26.57 -25.22
CA THR A 221 -17.16 -26.62 -24.82
C THR A 221 -16.41 -25.40 -25.35
N LEU A 222 -16.62 -25.02 -26.62
CA LEU A 222 -15.96 -23.85 -27.22
C LEU A 222 -16.39 -22.53 -26.55
N MET A 223 -17.69 -22.35 -26.28
CA MET A 223 -18.21 -21.20 -25.51
C MET A 223 -17.63 -21.14 -24.08
N ASN A 224 -17.53 -22.29 -23.41
CA ASN A 224 -16.88 -22.37 -22.10
C ASN A 224 -15.39 -22.00 -22.15
N ILE A 225 -14.65 -22.46 -23.17
CA ILE A 225 -13.23 -22.11 -23.35
C ILE A 225 -13.07 -20.61 -23.59
N TYR A 226 -13.91 -20.00 -24.44
CA TYR A 226 -13.92 -18.55 -24.64
C TYR A 226 -14.18 -17.81 -23.32
N ASN A 227 -15.22 -18.18 -22.56
CA ASN A 227 -15.52 -17.55 -21.27
C ASN A 227 -14.33 -17.66 -20.27
N VAL A 228 -13.62 -18.79 -20.26
CA VAL A 228 -12.42 -18.99 -19.42
C VAL A 228 -11.25 -18.12 -19.87
N PHE A 229 -11.04 -17.97 -21.18
CA PHE A 229 -10.05 -17.06 -21.74
C PHE A 229 -10.36 -15.61 -21.34
N THR A 230 -11.59 -15.14 -21.59
CA THR A 230 -12.07 -13.80 -21.22
C THR A 230 -11.91 -13.52 -19.72
N ALA A 231 -12.26 -14.48 -18.85
CA ALA A 231 -12.08 -14.32 -17.40
C ALA A 231 -10.60 -14.23 -17.01
N THR A 232 -9.72 -15.00 -17.67
CA THR A 232 -8.27 -14.96 -17.42
C THR A 232 -7.68 -13.63 -17.86
N MET A 233 -8.07 -13.12 -19.03
CA MET A 233 -7.67 -11.81 -19.54
C MET A 233 -8.12 -10.66 -18.63
N MET A 234 -9.40 -10.65 -18.22
CA MET A 234 -9.91 -9.66 -17.25
C MET A 234 -9.08 -9.60 -15.96
N ASN A 235 -8.65 -10.75 -15.42
CA ASN A 235 -7.82 -10.78 -14.21
C ASN A 235 -6.43 -10.16 -14.42
N ILE A 236 -5.83 -10.35 -15.60
CA ILE A 236 -4.53 -9.76 -15.94
C ILE A 236 -4.65 -8.23 -15.99
N PHE A 237 -5.66 -7.70 -16.68
CA PHE A 237 -5.85 -6.25 -16.81
C PHE A 237 -6.18 -5.57 -15.47
N ASN A 238 -7.01 -6.19 -14.61
CA ASN A 238 -7.23 -5.69 -13.24
C ASN A 238 -5.95 -5.71 -12.38
N THR A 239 -4.95 -6.54 -12.72
CA THR A 239 -3.66 -6.59 -12.01
C THR A 239 -2.71 -5.51 -12.54
N LEU A 240 -2.73 -5.23 -13.84
CA LEU A 240 -1.97 -4.12 -14.44
C LEU A 240 -2.44 -2.76 -13.91
N ASP A 241 -3.76 -2.54 -13.77
CA ASP A 241 -4.32 -1.35 -13.13
C ASP A 241 -3.85 -1.18 -11.66
N SER A 242 -3.83 -2.29 -10.90
CA SER A 242 -3.27 -2.33 -9.54
C SER A 242 -1.77 -1.96 -9.52
N GLN A 243 -1.01 -2.47 -10.50
CA GLN A 243 0.42 -2.20 -10.67
C GLN A 243 0.71 -0.73 -11.06
N GLU A 244 -0.09 -0.10 -11.93
CA GLU A 244 0.07 1.31 -12.30
C GLU A 244 -0.08 2.23 -11.07
N ASN A 245 -1.08 1.94 -10.23
CA ASN A 245 -1.31 2.64 -8.96
C ASN A 245 -0.15 2.43 -7.95
N MET A 246 0.42 1.22 -7.88
CA MET A 246 1.63 0.95 -7.08
C MET A 246 2.83 1.77 -7.58
N THR A 247 3.07 1.78 -8.90
CA THR A 247 4.21 2.49 -9.51
C THR A 247 4.15 4.00 -9.24
N GLN A 248 2.96 4.62 -9.27
CA GLN A 248 2.81 6.04 -8.89
C GLN A 248 3.12 6.26 -7.40
N ASN A 249 2.60 5.41 -6.50
CA ASN A 249 2.86 5.51 -5.06
C ASN A 249 4.36 5.37 -4.72
N VAL A 250 5.07 4.46 -5.40
CA VAL A 250 6.53 4.32 -5.29
C VAL A 250 7.24 5.59 -5.78
N LYS A 251 6.82 6.17 -6.91
CA LYS A 251 7.38 7.44 -7.43
C LYS A 251 7.21 8.60 -6.44
N ASP A 252 6.03 8.75 -5.85
CA ASP A 252 5.75 9.83 -4.90
C ASP A 252 6.53 9.67 -3.58
N ALA A 253 6.70 8.43 -3.10
CA ALA A 253 7.55 8.13 -1.95
C ALA A 253 9.04 8.38 -2.23
N LEU A 254 9.49 8.09 -3.45
CA LEU A 254 10.87 8.28 -3.92
C LEU A 254 11.21 9.77 -4.10
N SER A 255 10.32 10.55 -4.69
CA SER A 255 10.47 12.01 -4.83
C SER A 255 10.60 12.71 -3.46
N LYS A 256 9.77 12.32 -2.48
CA LYS A 256 9.88 12.80 -1.08
C LYS A 256 11.22 12.41 -0.43
N ALA A 257 11.77 11.22 -0.73
CA ALA A 257 13.07 10.80 -0.22
C ALA A 257 14.22 11.63 -0.83
N VAL A 258 14.18 11.90 -2.14
CA VAL A 258 15.14 12.76 -2.85
C VAL A 258 15.15 14.19 -2.28
N GLN A 259 13.97 14.79 -2.04
CA GLN A 259 13.89 16.09 -1.37
C GLN A 259 14.45 16.05 0.06
N GLY A 260 14.06 15.05 0.85
CA GLY A 260 14.53 14.88 2.23
C GLY A 260 16.05 14.76 2.34
N ILE A 261 16.68 14.03 1.41
CA ILE A 261 18.15 13.92 1.31
C ILE A 261 18.77 15.28 0.94
N HIS A 262 18.18 16.03 0.02
CA HIS A 262 18.69 17.36 -0.35
C HIS A 262 18.67 18.34 0.84
N GLU A 263 17.55 18.42 1.56
CA GLU A 263 17.44 19.27 2.75
C GLU A 263 18.35 18.82 3.91
N PHE A 264 18.54 17.51 4.08
CA PHE A 264 19.44 16.95 5.09
C PHE A 264 20.91 17.28 4.75
N ASN A 265 21.30 17.12 3.48
CA ASN A 265 22.65 17.43 3.00
C ASN A 265 23.02 18.90 3.24
N GLN A 266 22.11 19.84 2.95
CA GLN A 266 22.33 21.26 3.26
C GLN A 266 22.55 21.52 4.77
N LYS A 267 21.78 20.85 5.63
CA LYS A 267 21.89 20.98 7.09
C LYS A 267 23.20 20.37 7.61
N VAL A 268 23.63 19.22 7.09
CA VAL A 268 24.91 18.58 7.45
C VAL A 268 26.11 19.43 7.03
N ASP A 269 26.12 19.96 5.82
CA ASP A 269 27.23 20.80 5.32
C ASP A 269 27.36 22.10 6.14
N ALA A 270 26.24 22.77 6.43
CA ALA A 270 26.22 23.95 7.30
C ALA A 270 26.68 23.65 8.75
N VAL A 271 26.29 22.51 9.33
CA VAL A 271 26.74 22.08 10.65
C VAL A 271 28.24 21.76 10.66
N ALA A 272 28.74 21.04 9.65
CA ALA A 272 30.17 20.72 9.54
C ALA A 272 31.03 21.98 9.36
N GLY A 273 30.58 22.93 8.52
CA GLY A 273 31.22 24.24 8.34
C GLY A 273 31.27 25.05 9.64
N ASN A 274 30.15 25.14 10.36
CA ASN A 274 30.09 25.84 11.64
C ASN A 274 31.00 25.19 12.70
N LEU A 275 31.02 23.86 12.81
CA LEU A 275 31.93 23.15 13.72
C LEU A 275 33.40 23.42 13.37
N SER A 276 33.77 23.47 12.08
CA SER A 276 35.13 23.80 11.64
C SER A 276 35.53 25.23 12.02
N HIS A 277 34.62 26.21 11.85
CA HIS A 277 34.86 27.59 12.28
C HIS A 277 35.04 27.68 13.79
N MET A 278 34.07 27.15 14.56
CA MET A 278 34.08 27.15 16.02
C MET A 278 35.33 26.45 16.59
N SER A 279 35.82 25.38 15.96
CA SER A 279 37.04 24.69 16.38
C SER A 279 38.30 25.55 16.16
N THR A 280 38.34 26.28 15.04
CA THR A 280 39.45 27.20 14.71
C THR A 280 39.48 28.40 15.66
N GLU A 281 38.31 28.98 15.91
CA GLU A 281 38.11 30.10 16.85
C GLU A 281 38.41 29.69 18.31
N SER A 282 38.02 28.47 18.70
CA SER A 282 38.35 27.88 20.00
C SER A 282 39.86 27.68 20.17
N ARG A 283 40.57 27.17 19.15
CA ARG A 283 42.05 27.06 19.20
C ARG A 283 42.72 28.41 19.42
N SER A 284 42.39 29.42 18.60
CA SER A 284 42.94 30.78 18.75
C SER A 284 42.66 31.38 20.14
N SER A 285 41.49 31.07 20.72
CA SER A 285 41.14 31.47 22.09
C SER A 285 41.98 30.73 23.14
N LEU A 286 42.18 29.41 22.99
CA LEU A 286 43.00 28.60 23.89
C LEU A 286 44.49 28.96 23.81
N ASP A 287 45.01 29.28 22.62
CA ASP A 287 46.38 29.78 22.44
C ASP A 287 46.57 31.10 23.20
N THR A 288 45.58 32.01 23.12
CA THR A 288 45.58 33.29 23.85
C THR A 288 45.54 33.08 25.36
N VAL A 289 44.72 32.14 25.86
CA VAL A 289 44.68 31.78 27.30
C VAL A 289 45.97 31.10 27.73
N THR A 290 46.60 30.28 26.89
CA THR A 290 47.88 29.62 27.18
C THR A 290 48.99 30.65 27.37
N GLN A 291 49.08 31.65 26.48
CA GLN A 291 50.02 32.77 26.64
C GLN A 291 49.75 33.54 27.95
N ALA A 292 48.48 33.85 28.26
CA ALA A 292 48.13 34.55 29.49
C ALA A 292 48.50 33.74 30.77
N MET A 293 48.39 32.41 30.74
CA MET A 293 48.85 31.56 31.87
C MET A 293 50.38 31.54 31.98
N GLN A 294 51.12 31.58 30.87
CA GLN A 294 52.58 31.70 30.89
C GLN A 294 53.02 33.07 31.44
N ASP A 295 52.38 34.16 31.00
CA ASP A 295 52.66 35.51 31.49
C ASP A 295 52.37 35.64 33.01
N LEU A 296 51.26 35.04 33.48
CA LEU A 296 50.93 34.96 34.91
C LEU A 296 51.93 34.11 35.70
N SER A 297 52.42 33.00 35.14
CA SER A 297 53.42 32.14 35.77
C SER A 297 54.77 32.88 35.95
N VAL A 298 55.17 33.68 34.96
CA VAL A 298 56.34 34.57 35.07
C VAL A 298 56.11 35.63 36.15
N ALA A 299 54.97 36.33 36.11
CA ALA A 299 54.65 37.37 37.09
C ALA A 299 54.61 36.84 38.54
N ALA A 300 54.04 35.64 38.78
CA ALA A 300 54.04 35.01 40.09
C ALA A 300 55.48 34.70 40.58
N SER A 301 56.36 34.23 39.69
CA SER A 301 57.78 34.00 40.00
C SER A 301 58.51 35.29 40.36
N GLU A 302 58.29 36.38 39.60
CA GLU A 302 58.86 37.70 39.87
C GLU A 302 58.35 38.30 41.19
N ILE A 303 57.07 38.10 41.52
CA ILE A 303 56.49 38.50 42.81
C ILE A 303 57.15 37.71 43.95
N ALA A 304 57.24 36.38 43.86
CA ALA A 304 57.89 35.55 44.88
C ALA A 304 59.34 35.97 45.13
N GLN A 305 60.10 36.23 44.06
CA GLN A 305 61.49 36.72 44.15
C GLN A 305 61.55 38.12 44.80
N SER A 306 60.65 39.03 44.43
CA SER A 306 60.57 40.39 44.98
C SER A 306 60.23 40.39 46.47
N VAL A 307 59.30 39.51 46.89
CA VAL A 307 58.91 39.30 48.29
C VAL A 307 60.08 38.74 49.10
N GLN A 308 60.83 37.78 48.56
CA GLN A 308 62.02 37.24 49.21
C GLN A 308 63.11 38.31 49.39
N GLN A 309 63.33 39.16 48.39
CA GLN A 309 64.26 40.30 48.50
C GLN A 309 63.80 41.34 49.52
N ALA A 310 62.49 41.65 49.57
CA ALA A 310 61.92 42.55 50.56
C ALA A 310 62.09 42.02 52.00
N ALA A 311 61.83 40.73 52.22
CA ALA A 311 62.07 40.07 53.50
C ALA A 311 63.55 40.08 53.90
N GLN A 312 64.48 39.87 52.95
CA GLN A 312 65.91 40.01 53.23
C GLN A 312 66.26 41.45 53.66
N LYS A 313 65.76 42.47 52.94
CA LYS A 313 66.05 43.88 53.25
C LYS A 313 65.41 44.35 54.56
N ALA A 314 64.25 43.80 54.93
CA ALA A 314 63.66 43.99 56.26
C ALA A 314 64.61 43.47 57.36
N ASN A 315 65.13 42.25 57.22
CA ASN A 315 66.09 41.68 58.18
C ASN A 315 67.40 42.47 58.27
N GLU A 316 67.96 42.91 57.14
CA GLU A 316 69.15 43.80 57.12
C GLU A 316 68.88 45.13 57.86
N ALA A 317 67.70 45.73 57.68
CA ALA A 317 67.30 46.96 58.37
C ALA A 317 67.13 46.75 59.89
N LEU A 318 66.61 45.59 60.31
CA LEU A 318 66.47 45.23 61.73
C LEU A 318 67.83 45.12 62.42
N GLU A 319 68.82 44.49 61.76
CA GLU A 319 70.18 44.39 62.29
C GLU A 319 70.82 45.77 62.45
N LEU A 320 70.74 46.62 61.41
CA LEU A 320 71.24 48.00 61.46
C LEU A 320 70.55 48.83 62.55
N GLY A 321 69.25 48.64 62.76
CA GLY A 321 68.51 49.24 63.88
C GLY A 321 69.05 48.81 65.25
N GLY A 322 69.29 47.51 65.44
CA GLY A 322 69.92 46.97 66.66
C GLY A 322 71.32 47.52 66.92
N GLN A 323 72.15 47.62 65.87
CA GLN A 323 73.48 48.24 65.94
C GLN A 323 73.40 49.74 66.32
N ALA A 324 72.46 50.48 65.72
CA ALA A 324 72.24 51.90 66.02
C ALA A 324 71.74 52.12 67.46
N SER A 325 70.74 51.37 67.92
CA SER A 325 70.24 51.41 69.29
C SER A 325 71.38 51.15 70.31
N THR A 326 72.22 50.15 70.04
CA THR A 326 73.40 49.85 70.86
C THR A 326 74.41 50.99 70.88
N ALA A 327 74.62 51.69 69.75
CA ALA A 327 75.50 52.85 69.68
C ALA A 327 74.95 54.06 70.44
N ILE A 328 73.65 54.34 70.32
CA ILE A 328 72.96 55.43 71.02
C ILE A 328 72.96 55.17 72.54
N GLY A 329 72.74 53.92 72.97
CA GLY A 329 72.84 53.53 74.38
C GLY A 329 74.24 53.79 74.98
N ARG A 330 75.31 53.52 74.22
CA ARG A 330 76.68 53.89 74.62
C ARG A 330 76.88 55.40 74.70
N LEU A 331 76.28 56.18 73.79
CA LEU A 331 76.36 57.65 73.82
C LEU A 331 75.66 58.22 75.07
N ASN A 332 74.43 57.78 75.38
CA ASN A 332 73.71 58.21 76.58
C ASN A 332 74.50 57.92 77.88
N ALA A 333 75.04 56.69 78.00
CA ALA A 333 75.87 56.29 79.14
C ALA A 333 77.24 57.01 79.21
N SER A 334 77.71 57.60 78.11
CA SER A 334 78.87 58.49 78.11
C SER A 334 78.50 59.93 78.50
N SER A 335 77.38 60.45 78.00
CA SER A 335 76.86 61.77 78.37
C SER A 335 76.49 61.86 79.86
N GLU A 336 75.95 60.78 80.44
CA GLU A 336 75.71 60.67 81.88
C GLU A 336 76.99 60.86 82.71
N LYS A 337 78.08 60.15 82.34
CA LYS A 337 79.39 60.28 82.99
C LYS A 337 79.98 61.69 82.84
N ILE A 338 79.80 62.33 81.68
CA ILE A 338 80.23 63.73 81.48
C ILE A 338 79.39 64.65 82.39
N GLY A 339 78.08 64.42 82.51
CA GLY A 339 77.21 65.13 83.45
C GLY A 339 77.68 65.02 84.90
N ASP A 340 78.14 63.85 85.34
CA ASP A 340 78.72 63.66 86.67
C ASP A 340 80.06 64.39 86.86
N ILE A 341 80.94 64.35 85.86
CA ILE A 341 82.20 65.11 85.88
C ILE A 341 81.93 66.62 85.97
N ILE A 342 80.93 67.13 85.23
CA ILE A 342 80.57 68.55 85.22
C ILE A 342 79.97 68.99 86.57
N LYS A 343 79.21 68.15 87.28
CA LYS A 343 78.79 68.43 88.67
C LYS A 343 79.99 68.65 89.60
N VAL A 344 81.04 67.83 89.46
CA VAL A 344 82.28 67.96 90.25
C VAL A 344 83.04 69.24 89.89
N ILE A 345 83.15 69.58 88.60
CA ILE A 345 83.84 70.81 88.17
C ILE A 345 83.07 72.06 88.66
N ASN A 346 81.73 72.08 88.59
CA ASN A 346 80.95 73.19 89.15
C ASN A 346 81.15 73.32 90.68
N ALA A 347 81.18 72.21 91.42
CA ALA A 347 81.45 72.24 92.87
C ALA A 347 82.87 72.77 93.18
N ILE A 348 83.88 72.41 92.37
CA ILE A 348 85.24 72.97 92.47
C ILE A 348 85.24 74.47 92.15
N ALA A 349 84.49 74.91 91.12
CA ALA A 349 84.37 76.32 90.76
C ALA A 349 83.71 77.15 91.87
N GLU A 350 82.60 76.66 92.46
CA GLU A 350 81.95 77.29 93.60
C GLU A 350 82.88 77.38 94.83
N GLN A 351 83.58 76.30 95.17
CA GLN A 351 84.59 76.31 96.24
C GLN A 351 85.74 77.28 95.95
N THR A 352 86.21 77.36 94.70
CA THR A 352 87.30 78.26 94.29
C THR A 352 86.87 79.72 94.35
N ASN A 353 85.64 80.05 93.92
CA ASN A 353 85.05 81.38 94.07
C ASN A 353 84.91 81.78 95.55
N LEU A 354 84.52 80.85 96.45
CA LEU A 354 84.45 81.11 97.90
C LEU A 354 85.84 81.31 98.52
N LEU A 355 86.83 80.50 98.16
CA LEU A 355 88.22 80.65 98.60
C LEU A 355 88.82 81.99 98.12
N ALA A 356 88.59 82.34 96.87
CA ALA A 356 89.05 83.58 96.26
C ALA A 356 88.34 84.81 96.86
N LEU A 357 87.04 84.73 97.15
CA LEU A 357 86.30 85.76 97.88
C LEU A 357 86.89 86.00 99.28
N ASN A 358 87.18 84.93 100.03
CA ASN A 358 87.82 85.01 101.34
C ASN A 358 89.23 85.64 101.24
N ALA A 359 90.00 85.28 100.21
CA ALA A 359 91.31 85.87 99.94
C ALA A 359 91.22 87.37 99.60
N THR A 360 90.23 87.80 98.79
CA THR A 360 89.97 89.23 98.51
C THR A 360 89.63 89.99 99.79
N ILE A 361 88.81 89.41 100.68
CA ILE A 361 88.44 90.04 101.96
C ILE A 361 89.67 90.27 102.83
N GLU A 362 90.51 89.26 103.03
CA GLU A 362 91.69 89.38 103.89
C GLU A 362 92.80 90.24 103.23
N ALA A 363 92.92 90.22 101.90
CA ALA A 363 93.82 91.13 101.18
C ALA A 363 93.37 92.59 101.27
N ALA A 364 92.06 92.89 101.23
CA ALA A 364 91.54 94.23 101.49
C ALA A 364 91.80 94.67 102.94
N ARG A 365 91.71 93.73 103.90
CA ARG A 365 92.00 93.96 105.32
C ARG A 365 93.47 94.30 105.59
N ALA A 366 94.38 93.85 104.74
CA ALA A 366 95.82 94.17 104.81
C ALA A 366 96.21 95.54 104.19
N GLY A 367 95.25 96.31 103.65
CA GLY A 367 95.47 97.67 103.15
C GLY A 367 96.48 97.76 102.00
N GLU A 368 97.35 98.76 102.02
CA GLU A 368 98.39 98.98 100.98
C GLU A 368 99.24 97.74 100.71
N ALA A 369 99.61 96.99 101.75
CA ALA A 369 100.42 95.78 101.63
C ALA A 369 99.70 94.62 100.95
N GLY A 370 98.35 94.60 100.99
CA GLY A 370 97.53 93.54 100.40
C GLY A 370 97.23 93.69 98.91
N LYS A 371 97.51 94.86 98.30
CA LYS A 371 97.07 95.21 96.93
C LYS A 371 97.39 94.14 95.87
N GLY A 372 98.61 93.60 95.87
CA GLY A 372 99.02 92.56 94.90
C GLY A 372 98.21 91.27 95.06
N PHE A 373 97.96 90.84 96.29
CA PHE A 373 97.11 89.67 96.59
C PHE A 373 95.65 89.93 96.24
N ALA A 374 95.12 91.14 96.46
CA ALA A 374 93.74 91.48 96.15
C ALA A 374 93.44 91.42 94.64
N VAL A 375 94.40 91.79 93.78
CA VAL A 375 94.28 91.64 92.32
C VAL A 375 94.22 90.16 91.93
N VAL A 376 95.17 89.34 92.40
CA VAL A 376 95.20 87.90 92.09
C VAL A 376 93.96 87.18 92.62
N ALA A 377 93.50 87.50 93.83
CA ALA A 377 92.29 86.92 94.41
C ALA A 377 91.03 87.28 93.59
N ASN A 378 90.89 88.52 93.12
CA ASN A 378 89.78 88.91 92.24
C ASN A 378 89.85 88.23 90.87
N GLU A 379 91.04 88.06 90.29
CA GLU A 379 91.21 87.36 89.00
C GLU A 379 90.80 85.87 89.12
N VAL A 380 91.27 85.18 90.17
CA VAL A 380 90.88 83.79 90.45
C VAL A 380 89.38 83.67 90.74
N LYS A 381 88.79 84.68 91.39
CA LYS A 381 87.34 84.72 91.68
C LYS A 381 86.51 84.84 90.39
N GLU A 382 86.88 85.73 89.48
CA GLU A 382 86.14 85.91 88.23
C GLU A 382 86.37 84.71 87.28
N LEU A 383 87.57 84.13 87.24
CA LEU A 383 87.84 82.87 86.53
C LEU A 383 86.99 81.71 87.08
N ALA A 384 86.84 81.61 88.40
CA ALA A 384 85.99 80.61 89.02
C ALA A 384 84.49 80.83 88.71
N LYS A 385 84.03 82.09 88.68
CA LYS A 385 82.67 82.44 88.23
C LYS A 385 82.44 82.07 86.76
N GLN A 386 83.36 82.41 85.86
CA GLN A 386 83.32 82.02 84.45
C GLN A 386 83.31 80.50 84.27
N THR A 387 84.07 79.78 85.10
CA THR A 387 84.07 78.30 85.11
C THR A 387 82.70 77.74 85.52
N ALA A 388 82.06 78.30 86.55
CA ALA A 388 80.71 77.91 86.97
C ALA A 388 79.66 78.19 85.87
N GLU A 389 79.71 79.39 85.26
CA GLU A 389 78.86 79.79 84.14
C GLU A 389 79.03 78.82 82.94
N ALA A 390 80.26 78.49 82.55
CA ALA A 390 80.54 77.51 81.50
C ALA A 390 80.08 76.08 81.85
N THR A 391 80.26 75.62 83.10
CA THR A 391 79.76 74.29 83.51
C THR A 391 78.23 74.20 83.49
N LYS A 392 77.53 75.31 83.73
CA LYS A 392 76.07 75.38 83.62
C LYS A 392 75.60 75.26 82.17
N GLU A 393 76.30 75.89 81.22
CA GLU A 393 76.04 75.73 79.79
C GLU A 393 76.31 74.30 79.32
N ILE A 394 77.43 73.70 79.73
CA ILE A 394 77.74 72.29 79.40
C ILE A 394 76.71 71.34 80.04
N THR A 395 76.25 71.60 81.26
CA THR A 395 75.16 70.82 81.89
C THR A 395 73.88 70.86 81.05
N GLN A 396 73.56 72.01 80.46
CA GLN A 396 72.38 72.13 79.59
C GLN A 396 72.59 71.39 78.26
N MET A 397 73.77 71.49 77.64
CA MET A 397 74.10 70.73 76.42
C MET A 397 74.06 69.22 76.65
N ILE A 398 74.56 68.72 77.79
CA ILE A 398 74.50 67.30 78.15
C ILE A 398 73.06 66.81 78.32
N ARG A 399 72.17 67.61 78.93
CA ARG A 399 70.74 67.28 79.02
C ARG A 399 70.08 67.17 77.65
N THR A 400 70.32 68.13 76.76
CA THR A 400 69.84 68.08 75.38
C THR A 400 70.32 66.81 74.68
N ILE A 401 71.61 66.45 74.76
CA ILE A 401 72.13 65.20 74.19
C ILE A 401 71.45 63.97 74.81
N GLN A 402 71.21 63.94 76.13
CA GLN A 402 70.52 62.83 76.79
C GLN A 402 69.06 62.69 76.33
N ASP A 403 68.33 63.79 76.18
CA ASP A 403 66.94 63.76 75.72
C ASP A 403 66.83 63.44 74.22
N ASP A 404 67.73 63.97 73.39
CA ASP A 404 67.87 63.62 71.97
C ASP A 404 68.17 62.11 71.80
N THR A 405 69.06 61.54 72.61
CA THR A 405 69.35 60.09 72.56
C THR A 405 68.17 59.21 72.98
N LYS A 406 67.29 59.68 73.89
CA LYS A 406 66.04 58.95 74.21
C LYS A 406 65.08 58.93 73.03
N GLY A 407 64.85 60.10 72.41
CA GLY A 407 64.00 60.21 71.22
C GLY A 407 64.53 59.38 70.03
N ALA A 408 65.86 59.30 69.90
CA ALA A 408 66.50 58.43 68.90
C ALA A 408 66.29 56.92 69.18
N VAL A 409 66.39 56.47 70.44
CA VAL A 409 66.07 55.07 70.80
C VAL A 409 64.58 54.75 70.56
N GLU A 410 63.68 55.65 70.94
CA GLU A 410 62.24 55.48 70.71
C GLU A 410 61.91 55.38 69.20
N SER A 411 62.54 56.23 68.39
CA SER A 411 62.43 56.18 66.92
C SER A 411 62.94 54.87 66.34
N VAL A 412 64.07 54.34 66.84
CA VAL A 412 64.62 53.03 66.39
C VAL A 412 63.71 51.86 66.80
N ASN A 413 63.07 51.94 67.97
CA ASN A 413 62.09 50.92 68.39
C ASN A 413 60.83 50.93 67.51
N GLN A 414 60.35 52.11 67.09
CA GLN A 414 59.24 52.23 66.12
C GLN A 414 59.63 51.66 64.75
N ILE A 415 60.84 51.92 64.27
CA ILE A 415 61.37 51.32 63.03
C ILE A 415 61.38 49.78 63.12
N ALA A 416 61.84 49.22 64.25
CA ALA A 416 61.86 47.77 64.45
C ALA A 416 60.46 47.13 64.37
N TYR A 417 59.44 47.77 64.96
CA TYR A 417 58.05 47.31 64.88
C TYR A 417 57.51 47.35 63.43
N SER A 418 57.74 48.45 62.69
CA SER A 418 57.32 48.52 61.27
C SER A 418 58.05 47.51 60.38
N VAL A 419 59.29 47.15 60.70
CA VAL A 419 60.06 46.10 60.01
C VAL A 419 59.52 44.70 60.31
N GLU A 420 59.01 44.45 61.52
CA GLU A 420 58.29 43.22 61.86
C GLU A 420 56.97 43.11 61.09
N GLU A 421 56.18 44.19 61.00
CA GLU A 421 54.96 44.23 60.17
C GLU A 421 55.25 43.95 58.69
N VAL A 422 56.29 44.57 58.11
CA VAL A 422 56.73 44.30 56.73
C VAL A 422 57.12 42.83 56.53
N THR A 423 57.78 42.21 57.52
CA THR A 423 58.18 40.80 57.46
C THR A 423 56.96 39.86 57.49
N ASN A 424 55.96 40.15 58.33
CA ASN A 424 54.72 39.39 58.40
C ASN A 424 53.86 39.55 57.13
N LEU A 425 53.83 40.75 56.53
CA LEU A 425 53.21 40.98 55.23
C LEU A 425 53.92 40.20 54.11
N ALA A 426 55.25 40.20 54.09
CA ALA A 426 56.03 39.44 53.10
C ALA A 426 55.71 37.93 53.17
N ASN A 427 55.69 37.34 54.36
CA ASN A 427 55.31 35.93 54.55
C ASN A 427 53.87 35.65 54.05
N THR A 428 52.94 36.57 54.27
CA THR A 428 51.54 36.44 53.82
C THR A 428 51.43 36.47 52.29
N ILE A 429 52.17 37.37 51.63
CA ILE A 429 52.20 37.48 50.16
C ILE A 429 52.87 36.25 49.55
N ALA A 430 53.93 35.71 50.17
CA ALA A 430 54.60 34.48 49.70
C ALA A 430 53.61 33.30 49.63
N SER A 431 52.88 33.01 50.72
CA SER A 431 51.87 31.94 50.74
C SER A 431 50.77 32.13 49.69
N ALA A 432 50.29 33.37 49.50
CA ALA A 432 49.30 33.68 48.47
C ALA A 432 49.85 33.49 47.05
N THR A 433 51.16 33.70 46.84
CA THR A 433 51.84 33.51 45.55
C THR A 433 52.04 32.02 45.24
N GLU A 434 52.28 31.19 46.26
CA GLU A 434 52.30 29.71 46.11
C GLU A 434 50.91 29.17 45.73
N GLU A 435 49.84 29.66 46.36
CA GLU A 435 48.45 29.29 46.03
C GLU A 435 48.03 29.73 44.61
N GLN A 436 48.43 30.94 44.20
CA GLN A 436 48.27 31.40 42.81
C GLN A 436 49.03 30.50 41.82
N THR A 437 50.26 30.10 42.16
CA THR A 437 51.08 29.22 41.31
C THR A 437 50.44 27.83 41.14
N ALA A 438 49.87 27.26 42.21
CA ALA A 438 49.09 26.02 42.12
C ALA A 438 47.87 26.19 41.18
N THR A 439 47.11 27.28 41.36
CA THR A 439 45.93 27.60 40.54
C THR A 439 46.26 27.76 39.05
N ILE A 440 47.38 28.40 38.71
CA ILE A 440 47.83 28.58 37.31
C ILE A 440 48.14 27.22 36.65
N ASN A 441 48.73 26.28 37.40
CA ASN A 441 49.00 24.93 36.89
C ASN A 441 47.71 24.15 36.61
N GLU A 442 46.71 24.19 37.51
CA GLU A 442 45.41 23.55 37.30
C GLU A 442 44.68 24.13 36.08
N ILE A 443 44.71 25.45 35.88
CA ILE A 443 44.13 26.09 34.69
C ILE A 443 44.86 25.63 33.42
N THR A 444 46.20 25.52 33.46
CA THR A 444 47.01 25.07 32.32
C THR A 444 46.69 23.63 31.92
N GLU A 445 46.48 22.72 32.88
CA GLU A 445 46.03 21.34 32.59
C GLU A 445 44.63 21.33 31.97
N ASN A 446 43.70 22.13 32.50
CA ASN A 446 42.34 22.25 31.94
C ASN A 446 42.35 22.80 30.50
N VAL A 447 43.19 23.79 30.19
CA VAL A 447 43.36 24.32 28.81
C VAL A 447 43.84 23.24 27.85
N SER A 448 44.80 22.40 28.27
CA SER A 448 45.27 21.24 27.48
C SER A 448 44.15 20.23 27.21
N ASN A 449 43.34 19.91 28.23
CA ASN A 449 42.20 19.01 28.11
C ASN A 449 41.13 19.57 27.13
N VAL A 450 40.83 20.87 27.20
CA VAL A 450 39.88 21.51 26.26
C VAL A 450 40.43 21.53 24.82
N ASN A 451 41.74 21.74 24.61
CA ASN A 451 42.34 21.68 23.28
C ASN A 451 42.21 20.28 22.64
N SER A 452 42.38 19.22 23.44
CA SER A 452 42.14 17.83 23.00
C SER A 452 40.67 17.61 22.59
N LEU A 453 39.71 18.13 23.36
CA LEU A 453 38.29 18.07 23.03
C LEU A 453 37.95 18.82 21.72
N VAL A 454 38.56 19.98 21.47
CA VAL A 454 38.41 20.74 20.21
C VAL A 454 38.93 19.94 19.01
N GLY A 455 40.06 19.23 19.15
CA GLY A 455 40.53 18.28 18.12
C GLY A 455 39.49 17.18 17.79
N GLY A 456 38.84 16.63 18.82
CA GLY A 456 37.76 15.64 18.65
C GLY A 456 36.45 16.20 18.05
N VAL A 457 36.25 17.51 18.01
CA VAL A 457 35.14 18.17 17.29
C VAL A 457 35.47 18.29 15.79
N GLU A 458 36.70 18.65 15.45
CA GLU A 458 37.19 18.74 14.07
C GLU A 458 37.19 17.37 13.36
N GLU A 459 37.57 16.29 14.05
CA GLU A 459 37.47 14.92 13.50
C GLU A 459 36.01 14.56 13.14
N LYS A 460 35.06 14.90 14.02
CA LYS A 460 33.62 14.64 13.78
C LYS A 460 33.06 15.48 12.64
N ALA A 461 33.51 16.72 12.47
CA ALA A 461 33.14 17.55 11.32
C ALA A 461 33.62 16.94 9.99
N ASN A 462 34.84 16.38 9.97
CA ASN A 462 35.34 15.64 8.80
C ASN A 462 34.59 14.33 8.55
N PHE A 463 34.19 13.60 9.59
CA PHE A 463 33.36 12.40 9.45
C PHE A 463 31.97 12.71 8.84
N LEU A 464 31.30 13.77 9.33
CA LEU A 464 30.03 14.26 8.78
C LEU A 464 30.13 14.59 7.28
N LYS A 465 31.25 15.16 6.85
CA LYS A 465 31.52 15.43 5.44
C LYS A 465 31.70 14.16 4.60
N GLY A 466 32.29 13.11 5.16
CA GLY A 466 32.37 11.79 4.50
C GLY A 466 31.00 11.12 4.32
N ASP A 467 30.07 11.31 5.27
CA ASP A 467 28.69 10.82 5.12
C ASP A 467 27.87 11.62 4.09
N LEU A 468 28.15 12.92 3.95
CA LEU A 468 27.56 13.76 2.90
C LEU A 468 27.85 13.20 1.49
N GLU A 469 29.09 12.77 1.23
CA GLU A 469 29.48 12.15 -0.05
C GLU A 469 28.73 10.84 -0.32
N ARG A 470 28.52 10.01 0.72
CA ARG A 470 27.74 8.76 0.64
C ARG A 470 26.26 9.05 0.31
N LEU A 471 25.67 10.09 0.88
CA LEU A 471 24.30 10.52 0.58
C LEU A 471 24.15 11.11 -0.82
N VAL A 472 25.15 11.85 -1.33
CA VAL A 472 25.18 12.32 -2.72
C VAL A 472 25.22 11.17 -3.72
N HIS A 473 25.94 10.07 -3.42
CA HIS A 473 25.88 8.85 -4.25
C HIS A 473 24.48 8.21 -4.19
N MET A 474 23.92 8.04 -3.00
CA MET A 474 22.58 7.45 -2.83
C MET A 474 21.52 8.19 -3.64
N ASN A 475 21.57 9.53 -3.65
CA ASN A 475 20.63 10.37 -4.39
C ASN A 475 20.67 10.14 -5.92
N ARG A 476 21.83 9.73 -6.48
CA ARG A 476 21.94 9.40 -7.91
C ARG A 476 21.25 8.08 -8.25
N GLU A 477 21.39 7.06 -7.41
CA GLU A 477 20.70 5.77 -7.57
C GLU A 477 19.17 5.95 -7.50
N LEU A 478 18.69 6.78 -6.56
CA LEU A 478 17.26 7.09 -6.43
C LEU A 478 16.69 7.79 -7.68
N PHE A 479 17.46 8.66 -8.34
CA PHE A 479 17.04 9.28 -9.60
C PHE A 479 16.93 8.28 -10.77
N VAL A 480 17.84 7.29 -10.84
CA VAL A 480 17.74 6.21 -11.83
C VAL A 480 16.48 5.37 -11.59
N CYS A 481 16.19 5.04 -10.34
CA CYS A 481 14.94 4.37 -9.96
C CYS A 481 13.69 5.20 -10.33
N GLU A 482 13.71 6.52 -10.17
CA GLU A 482 12.57 7.39 -10.52
C GLU A 482 12.27 7.33 -12.03
N LYS A 483 13.32 7.37 -12.86
CA LYS A 483 13.19 7.22 -14.32
C LYS A 483 12.71 5.84 -14.73
N GLY A 484 13.16 4.78 -14.05
CA GLY A 484 12.63 3.42 -14.26
C GLY A 484 11.13 3.32 -13.96
N MET A 485 10.66 3.89 -12.85
CA MET A 485 9.24 3.90 -12.49
C MET A 485 8.39 4.73 -13.47
N GLU A 486 8.93 5.82 -14.00
CA GLU A 486 8.25 6.64 -15.02
C GLU A 486 8.02 5.86 -16.32
N MET A 487 9.02 5.09 -16.79
CA MET A 487 8.88 4.22 -17.97
C MET A 487 7.85 3.09 -17.75
N VAL A 488 7.90 2.40 -16.59
CA VAL A 488 6.94 1.33 -16.27
C VAL A 488 5.50 1.86 -16.20
N LYS A 489 5.31 3.09 -15.71
CA LYS A 489 3.99 3.73 -15.72
C LYS A 489 3.50 3.98 -17.14
N GLU A 490 4.33 4.55 -18.01
CA GLU A 490 3.96 4.87 -19.40
C GLU A 490 3.56 3.61 -20.18
N GLU A 491 4.35 2.53 -20.07
CA GLU A 491 4.04 1.23 -20.69
C GLU A 491 2.72 0.63 -20.16
N SER A 492 2.49 0.67 -18.85
CA SER A 492 1.25 0.17 -18.24
C SER A 492 0.02 0.97 -18.68
N SER A 493 0.11 2.30 -18.71
CA SER A 493 -1.00 3.18 -19.08
C SER A 493 -1.39 3.01 -20.56
N LEU A 494 -0.40 2.83 -21.45
CA LEU A 494 -0.64 2.49 -22.86
C LEU A 494 -1.34 1.13 -23.02
N LEU A 495 -0.93 0.12 -22.24
CA LEU A 495 -1.54 -1.21 -22.27
C LEU A 495 -2.99 -1.21 -21.73
N ASN A 496 -3.27 -0.39 -20.71
CA ASN A 496 -4.60 -0.18 -20.15
C ASN A 496 -5.52 0.52 -21.17
N ALA A 497 -5.02 1.57 -21.85
CA ALA A 497 -5.76 2.32 -22.87
C ALA A 497 -6.15 1.53 -24.13
N LEU A 498 -5.49 0.40 -24.40
CA LEU A 498 -5.81 -0.50 -25.52
C LEU A 498 -6.93 -1.52 -25.19
N VAL A 499 -7.45 -1.53 -23.97
CA VAL A 499 -8.33 -2.60 -23.46
C VAL A 499 -9.59 -2.04 -22.83
N VAL A 500 -10.73 -2.69 -23.09
CA VAL A 500 -12.03 -2.32 -22.50
C VAL A 500 -12.62 -3.54 -21.80
N VAL A 501 -12.97 -3.35 -20.52
CA VAL A 501 -13.61 -4.35 -19.65
C VAL A 501 -14.86 -3.76 -19.02
N ASP A 502 -16.02 -4.35 -19.31
CA ASP A 502 -17.29 -4.03 -18.68
C ASP A 502 -17.47 -4.80 -17.34
N ILE A 503 -17.83 -4.08 -16.28
CA ILE A 503 -17.98 -4.59 -14.91
C ILE A 503 -19.19 -5.52 -14.75
N GLN A 504 -20.29 -5.27 -15.47
CA GLN A 504 -21.47 -6.13 -15.47
C GLN A 504 -21.18 -7.42 -16.26
N VAL A 505 -20.39 -7.35 -17.32
CA VAL A 505 -19.89 -8.53 -18.05
C VAL A 505 -18.97 -9.37 -17.17
N GLN A 506 -18.04 -8.75 -16.41
CA GLN A 506 -17.20 -9.46 -15.43
C GLN A 506 -18.05 -10.25 -14.42
N LYS A 507 -19.16 -9.67 -13.95
CA LYS A 507 -20.10 -10.31 -13.03
C LYS A 507 -20.85 -11.48 -13.68
N ASP A 508 -21.46 -11.28 -14.85
CA ASP A 508 -22.23 -12.33 -15.54
C ASP A 508 -21.33 -13.49 -16.00
N LEU A 509 -20.07 -13.19 -16.31
CA LEU A 509 -19.03 -14.18 -16.61
C LEU A 509 -18.73 -15.10 -15.41
N MET A 510 -18.78 -14.55 -14.18
CA MET A 510 -18.58 -15.33 -12.96
C MET A 510 -19.70 -16.33 -12.68
N ASP A 511 -20.86 -16.27 -13.34
CA ASP A 511 -21.87 -17.32 -13.25
C ASP A 511 -21.54 -18.51 -14.17
N VAL A 512 -21.11 -18.25 -15.41
CA VAL A 512 -20.93 -19.29 -16.45
C VAL A 512 -19.56 -20.01 -16.48
N VAL A 513 -18.49 -19.43 -15.91
CA VAL A 513 -17.16 -20.07 -15.95
C VAL A 513 -17.04 -21.26 -14.97
N PRO A 514 -16.13 -22.23 -15.20
CA PRO A 514 -15.88 -23.34 -14.29
C PRO A 514 -15.36 -22.88 -12.91
N GLU A 515 -15.69 -23.65 -11.87
CA GLU A 515 -15.33 -23.39 -10.47
C GLU A 515 -13.85 -23.05 -10.26
N ALA A 516 -12.93 -23.81 -10.86
CA ALA A 516 -11.48 -23.57 -10.78
C ALA A 516 -11.03 -22.19 -11.30
N VAL A 517 -11.84 -21.56 -12.17
CA VAL A 517 -11.57 -20.22 -12.70
C VAL A 517 -12.18 -19.16 -11.78
N LYS A 518 -13.35 -19.40 -11.18
CA LYS A 518 -13.91 -18.53 -10.12
C LYS A 518 -12.94 -18.43 -8.92
N VAL A 519 -12.37 -19.57 -8.51
CA VAL A 519 -11.33 -19.66 -7.47
C VAL A 519 -10.08 -18.86 -7.86
N ASN A 520 -9.59 -19.00 -9.09
CA ASN A 520 -8.42 -18.25 -9.56
C ASN A 520 -8.66 -16.73 -9.71
N THR A 521 -9.79 -16.30 -10.27
CA THR A 521 -10.21 -14.89 -10.33
C THR A 521 -10.13 -14.24 -8.96
N ALA A 522 -10.67 -14.95 -7.97
CA ALA A 522 -10.73 -14.45 -6.62
C ALA A 522 -9.34 -14.40 -5.96
N LEU A 523 -8.42 -15.34 -6.29
CA LEU A 523 -7.01 -15.31 -5.87
C LEU A 523 -6.26 -14.10 -6.49
N PHE A 524 -6.47 -13.78 -7.77
CA PHE A 524 -5.89 -12.58 -8.40
C PHE A 524 -6.42 -11.29 -7.76
N GLN A 525 -7.73 -11.20 -7.54
CA GLN A 525 -8.36 -10.11 -6.79
C GLN A 525 -7.85 -10.00 -5.34
N HIS A 526 -7.20 -11.04 -4.83
CA HIS A 526 -6.60 -11.03 -3.50
C HIS A 526 -5.09 -10.68 -3.51
N LEU A 527 -4.35 -11.04 -4.56
CA LEU A 527 -3.00 -10.51 -4.82
C LEU A 527 -3.05 -8.98 -4.98
N GLN A 528 -3.98 -8.46 -5.78
CA GLN A 528 -4.25 -7.01 -5.91
C GLN A 528 -4.59 -6.34 -4.57
N TRP A 529 -5.26 -7.06 -3.67
CA TRP A 529 -5.59 -6.56 -2.33
C TRP A 529 -4.35 -6.47 -1.42
N ARG A 530 -3.40 -7.41 -1.55
CA ARG A 530 -2.07 -7.31 -0.91
C ARG A 530 -1.25 -6.16 -1.51
N GLU A 531 -1.26 -5.99 -2.83
CA GLU A 531 -0.55 -4.90 -3.51
C GLU A 531 -1.04 -3.54 -3.01
N LYS A 532 -2.36 -3.29 -3.03
CA LYS A 532 -2.95 -2.04 -2.54
C LYS A 532 -2.59 -1.77 -1.07
N LEU A 533 -2.58 -2.80 -0.21
CA LEU A 533 -2.11 -2.69 1.17
C LEU A 533 -0.64 -2.23 1.25
N VAL A 534 0.27 -2.95 0.59
CA VAL A 534 1.71 -2.64 0.59
C VAL A 534 1.96 -1.24 0.01
N SER A 535 1.20 -0.84 -1.01
CA SER A 535 1.23 0.50 -1.60
C SER A 535 0.85 1.58 -0.56
N GLY A 536 -0.12 1.30 0.31
CA GLY A 536 -0.47 2.18 1.43
C GLY A 536 0.63 2.28 2.50
N ILE A 537 1.28 1.16 2.84
CA ILE A 537 2.45 1.15 3.74
C ILE A 537 3.61 1.98 3.14
N VAL A 538 3.88 1.82 1.85
CA VAL A 538 4.94 2.58 1.15
C VAL A 538 4.60 4.07 1.12
N SER A 539 3.40 4.47 0.71
CA SER A 539 3.00 5.88 0.65
C SER A 539 2.73 6.54 2.00
N MET A 540 2.63 5.75 3.08
CA MET A 540 2.12 6.19 4.39
C MET A 540 0.70 6.80 4.29
N ILE A 541 -0.13 6.23 3.42
CA ILE A 541 -1.53 6.59 3.22
C ILE A 541 -2.36 5.32 3.43
N PRO A 542 -3.40 5.31 4.29
CA PRO A 542 -4.23 4.13 4.48
C PRO A 542 -4.85 3.69 3.16
N SER A 543 -4.47 2.51 2.69
CA SER A 543 -4.90 1.96 1.40
C SER A 543 -6.40 1.70 1.39
N ASP A 544 -7.08 2.03 0.28
CA ASP A 544 -8.46 1.62 0.03
C ASP A 544 -8.53 0.12 -0.31
N VAL A 545 -8.34 -0.67 0.74
CA VAL A 545 -8.54 -2.11 0.75
C VAL A 545 -9.74 -2.39 1.65
N GLU A 546 -10.73 -3.07 1.09
CA GLU A 546 -11.92 -3.54 1.82
C GLU A 546 -11.49 -4.35 3.07
N THR A 547 -12.26 -4.26 4.16
CA THR A 547 -11.87 -4.75 5.51
C THR A 547 -12.90 -5.67 6.18
N ASP A 548 -14.18 -5.61 5.82
CA ASP A 548 -15.21 -6.53 6.34
C ASP A 548 -15.32 -7.76 5.41
N PRO A 549 -15.09 -9.00 5.86
CA PRO A 549 -14.45 -9.94 4.94
C PRO A 549 -15.26 -10.46 3.74
N SER A 550 -16.57 -10.77 3.80
CA SER A 550 -17.39 -11.00 2.59
C SER A 550 -18.00 -9.77 1.93
N ARG A 551 -17.47 -8.58 2.25
CA ARG A 551 -17.60 -7.44 1.33
C ARG A 551 -16.66 -7.61 0.14
N CYS A 552 -15.43 -8.06 0.32
CA CYS A 552 -14.51 -8.27 -0.79
C CYS A 552 -14.92 -9.51 -1.65
N SER A 553 -14.38 -9.61 -2.86
CA SER A 553 -14.84 -10.55 -3.89
C SER A 553 -14.78 -12.03 -3.49
N LEU A 554 -13.61 -12.51 -3.05
CA LEU A 554 -13.41 -13.90 -2.65
C LEU A 554 -14.23 -14.26 -1.39
N GLY A 555 -14.59 -13.27 -0.57
CA GLY A 555 -15.57 -13.49 0.48
C GLY A 555 -16.98 -13.74 0.00
N ARG A 556 -17.45 -12.92 -0.95
CA ARG A 556 -18.77 -13.13 -1.58
C ARG A 556 -18.84 -14.53 -2.20
N PHE A 557 -17.71 -15.02 -2.72
CA PHE A 557 -17.56 -16.38 -3.24
C PHE A 557 -17.74 -17.46 -2.16
N LEU A 558 -17.04 -17.45 -1.01
CA LEU A 558 -17.28 -18.50 0.01
C LEU A 558 -18.70 -18.48 0.57
N THR A 559 -19.27 -17.30 0.76
CA THR A 559 -20.61 -17.14 1.35
C THR A 559 -21.71 -17.73 0.46
N SER A 560 -21.45 -17.85 -0.84
CA SER A 560 -22.37 -18.41 -1.84
C SER A 560 -21.97 -19.81 -2.35
N TYR A 561 -20.78 -20.30 -2.02
CA TYR A 561 -20.25 -21.56 -2.53
C TYR A 561 -20.66 -22.77 -1.67
N VAL A 562 -21.29 -23.77 -2.31
CA VAL A 562 -21.70 -25.03 -1.66
C VAL A 562 -20.75 -26.17 -2.07
N PRO A 563 -19.87 -26.67 -1.18
CA PRO A 563 -18.84 -27.65 -1.52
C PRO A 563 -19.41 -29.04 -1.87
N SER A 564 -19.21 -29.43 -3.12
CA SER A 564 -19.61 -30.74 -3.67
C SER A 564 -18.63 -31.87 -3.32
N ASP A 565 -17.32 -31.59 -3.30
CA ASP A 565 -16.26 -32.54 -2.92
C ASP A 565 -15.88 -32.36 -1.44
N ASN A 566 -15.80 -33.45 -0.68
CA ASN A 566 -15.42 -33.40 0.74
C ASN A 566 -14.01 -32.84 0.96
N ARG A 567 -13.09 -33.03 0.00
CA ARG A 567 -11.73 -32.47 0.08
C ARG A 567 -11.72 -30.94 0.00
N ILE A 568 -12.73 -30.34 -0.64
CA ILE A 568 -12.93 -28.89 -0.64
C ILE A 568 -13.51 -28.42 0.70
N LYS A 569 -14.29 -29.24 1.41
CA LYS A 569 -14.76 -28.93 2.78
C LYS A 569 -13.61 -28.84 3.77
N ASP A 570 -12.63 -29.75 3.67
CA ASP A 570 -11.43 -29.74 4.51
C ASP A 570 -10.54 -28.52 4.22
N ILE A 571 -10.45 -28.13 2.95
CA ILE A 571 -9.84 -26.86 2.54
C ILE A 571 -10.60 -25.69 3.19
N LEU A 572 -11.92 -25.57 2.98
CA LEU A 572 -12.75 -24.48 3.50
C LEU A 572 -12.66 -24.31 5.03
N ARG A 573 -12.65 -25.41 5.78
CA ARG A 573 -12.50 -25.43 7.25
C ARG A 573 -11.24 -24.71 7.73
N ARG A 574 -10.12 -24.90 7.05
CA ARG A 574 -8.85 -24.24 7.37
C ARG A 574 -8.72 -22.88 6.69
N LEU A 575 -9.34 -22.70 5.52
CA LEU A 575 -9.22 -21.47 4.76
C LEU A 575 -10.02 -20.33 5.40
N ILE A 576 -11.23 -20.56 5.93
CA ILE A 576 -12.10 -19.51 6.50
C ILE A 576 -11.49 -18.81 7.74
N PRO A 577 -10.78 -19.47 8.68
CA PRO A 577 -10.23 -18.76 9.86
C PRO A 577 -8.94 -17.96 9.59
N VAL A 578 -7.99 -18.54 8.84
CA VAL A 578 -6.68 -17.93 8.48
C VAL A 578 -6.90 -16.61 7.75
N HIS A 579 -7.73 -16.70 6.73
CA HIS A 579 -8.46 -15.62 6.10
C HIS A 579 -8.84 -14.47 7.07
N GLU A 580 -9.73 -14.74 8.04
CA GLU A 580 -10.42 -13.67 8.77
C GLU A 580 -9.41 -12.87 9.59
N LYS A 581 -8.45 -13.60 10.17
CA LYS A 581 -7.33 -12.99 10.89
C LYS A 581 -6.60 -12.00 9.99
N MET A 582 -6.36 -12.34 8.72
CA MET A 582 -5.66 -11.46 7.80
C MET A 582 -6.43 -10.18 7.41
N HIS A 583 -7.74 -10.07 7.62
CA HIS A 583 -8.41 -8.76 7.60
C HIS A 583 -8.26 -8.00 8.90
N ARG A 584 -8.42 -8.67 10.05
CA ARG A 584 -8.24 -8.05 11.37
C ARG A 584 -6.83 -7.44 11.49
N ASP A 585 -5.83 -8.13 10.99
CA ASP A 585 -4.45 -7.67 10.96
C ASP A 585 -4.23 -6.54 9.94
N VAL A 586 -4.94 -6.51 8.80
CA VAL A 586 -4.87 -5.36 7.87
C VAL A 586 -5.53 -4.11 8.42
N VAL A 587 -6.62 -4.25 9.18
CA VAL A 587 -7.18 -3.13 9.96
C VAL A 587 -6.13 -2.62 10.95
N ALA A 588 -5.33 -3.51 11.57
CA ALA A 588 -4.19 -3.09 12.38
C ALA A 588 -3.13 -2.31 11.57
N ILE A 589 -2.76 -2.73 10.35
CA ILE A 589 -1.85 -1.96 9.48
C ILE A 589 -2.43 -0.61 9.04
N GLN A 590 -3.68 -0.55 8.56
CA GLN A 590 -4.33 0.72 8.22
C GLN A 590 -4.38 1.66 9.43
N ASN A 591 -4.60 1.12 10.63
CA ASN A 591 -4.51 1.88 11.87
C ASN A 591 -3.08 2.33 12.16
N MET A 592 -2.05 1.49 12.03
CA MET A 592 -0.64 1.89 12.23
C MET A 592 -0.22 3.02 11.28
N ILE A 593 -0.62 2.94 10.00
CA ILE A 593 -0.39 4.01 9.01
C ILE A 593 -1.13 5.29 9.44
N SER A 594 -2.42 5.16 9.81
CA SER A 594 -3.25 6.30 10.27
C SER A 594 -2.75 6.92 11.59
N SER A 595 -2.03 6.15 12.40
CA SER A 595 -1.43 6.55 13.68
C SER A 595 0.03 6.99 13.55
N GLY A 596 0.58 7.08 12.34
CA GLY A 596 1.91 7.65 12.10
C GLY A 596 3.08 6.83 12.65
N HIS A 597 2.92 5.50 12.81
CA HIS A 597 4.03 4.61 13.14
C HIS A 597 5.16 4.73 12.11
N ASP A 598 6.42 4.48 12.51
CA ASP A 598 7.51 4.47 11.53
C ASP A 598 7.29 3.36 10.49
N ARG A 599 7.60 3.67 9.21
CA ARG A 599 7.39 2.75 8.08
C ARG A 599 8.02 1.37 8.32
N LYS A 600 9.15 1.30 9.04
CA LYS A 600 9.86 0.06 9.38
C LYS A 600 9.10 -0.81 10.38
N GLU A 601 8.38 -0.22 11.33
CA GLU A 601 7.50 -0.97 12.25
C GLU A 601 6.31 -1.57 11.50
N ILE A 602 5.71 -0.81 10.58
CA ILE A 602 4.55 -1.26 9.79
C ILE A 602 4.96 -2.40 8.86
N PHE A 603 6.12 -2.30 8.20
CA PHE A 603 6.68 -3.42 7.43
C PHE A 603 7.02 -4.63 8.30
N SER A 604 7.61 -4.43 9.49
CA SER A 604 7.90 -5.54 10.42
C SER A 604 6.63 -6.25 10.89
N TYR A 605 5.54 -5.51 11.12
CA TYR A 605 4.24 -6.08 11.44
C TYR A 605 3.63 -6.83 10.23
N PHE A 606 3.78 -6.28 9.02
CA PHE A 606 3.38 -6.94 7.77
C PHE A 606 4.09 -8.28 7.59
N GLU A 607 5.42 -8.30 7.60
CA GLU A 607 6.24 -9.51 7.44
C GLU A 607 6.01 -10.54 8.56
N GLY A 608 5.74 -10.11 9.79
CA GLY A 608 5.52 -10.99 10.94
C GLY A 608 4.10 -11.55 11.06
N ASN A 609 3.07 -10.81 10.66
CA ASN A 609 1.67 -11.17 10.90
C ASN A 609 0.86 -11.39 9.62
N ILE A 610 1.08 -10.55 8.60
CA ILE A 610 0.26 -10.53 7.40
C ILE A 610 0.87 -11.34 6.28
N GLU A 611 2.19 -11.36 6.09
CA GLU A 611 2.82 -12.19 5.05
C GLU A 611 2.78 -13.70 5.35
N PRO A 612 2.97 -14.20 6.59
CA PRO A 612 2.84 -15.63 6.88
C PRO A 612 1.38 -16.06 6.77
N LEU A 613 0.46 -15.20 7.21
CA LEU A 613 -0.95 -15.38 6.90
C LEU A 613 -1.20 -15.28 5.42
N PHE A 614 -0.60 -14.35 4.66
CA PHE A 614 -0.75 -14.21 3.21
C PHE A 614 -0.28 -15.48 2.51
N ASN A 615 0.76 -16.12 3.06
CA ASN A 615 1.38 -17.37 2.63
C ASN A 615 0.60 -18.64 3.07
N GLU A 616 -0.26 -18.58 4.09
CA GLU A 616 -1.28 -19.62 4.37
C GLU A 616 -2.67 -19.29 3.79
N VAL A 617 -2.85 -18.03 3.39
CA VAL A 617 -3.66 -17.47 2.29
C VAL A 617 -2.99 -17.77 0.93
N VAL A 618 -1.86 -18.54 0.94
CA VAL A 618 -1.09 -19.08 -0.19
C VAL A 618 -0.71 -20.63 -0.11
N GLU A 619 -1.60 -21.52 0.36
CA GLU A 619 -1.50 -23.03 0.22
C GLU A 619 -2.66 -23.74 -0.56
N LEU A 620 -3.85 -23.83 0.06
CA LEU A 620 -5.03 -24.62 -0.32
C LEU A 620 -5.96 -24.18 -1.50
N LEU A 621 -5.84 -23.03 -2.22
CA LEU A 621 -6.74 -22.64 -3.35
C LEU A 621 -6.18 -22.98 -4.72
N THR A 622 -4.89 -22.87 -5.00
CA THR A 622 -4.29 -23.62 -6.10
C THR A 622 -4.47 -25.12 -5.85
N ARG A 623 -4.52 -25.57 -4.59
CA ARG A 623 -4.96 -26.93 -4.24
C ARG A 623 -6.46 -27.17 -4.50
N TRP A 624 -7.36 -26.22 -4.19
CA TRP A 624 -8.78 -26.26 -4.56
C TRP A 624 -8.95 -26.24 -6.09
N THR A 625 -8.41 -25.26 -6.80
CA THR A 625 -8.23 -25.19 -8.26
C THR A 625 -7.63 -26.46 -8.82
N THR A 626 -6.68 -27.13 -8.17
CA THR A 626 -6.14 -28.44 -8.62
C THR A 626 -7.17 -29.55 -8.43
N ILE A 627 -7.91 -29.57 -7.32
CA ILE A 627 -9.02 -30.49 -7.08
C ILE A 627 -10.18 -30.25 -8.06
N ALA A 628 -10.47 -29.00 -8.42
CA ALA A 628 -11.54 -28.56 -9.32
C ALA A 628 -11.15 -28.73 -10.80
N LYS A 629 -9.90 -28.44 -11.18
CA LYS A 629 -9.31 -28.92 -12.45
C LYS A 629 -9.36 -30.45 -12.51
N GLY A 630 -9.11 -31.13 -11.38
CA GLY A 630 -9.22 -32.58 -11.24
C GLY A 630 -10.65 -33.13 -11.21
N SER A 631 -11.70 -32.32 -11.01
CA SER A 631 -13.09 -32.74 -11.19
C SER A 631 -13.57 -32.47 -12.62
N VAL A 632 -13.20 -31.32 -13.20
CA VAL A 632 -13.38 -31.02 -14.64
C VAL A 632 -12.67 -32.07 -15.51
N ASN A 633 -11.40 -32.39 -15.21
CA ASN A 633 -10.66 -33.43 -15.93
C ASN A 633 -11.22 -34.83 -15.70
N ARG A 634 -11.92 -35.14 -14.59
CA ARG A 634 -12.66 -36.42 -14.48
C ARG A 634 -14.03 -36.42 -15.17
N GLY A 635 -14.52 -35.26 -15.60
CA GLY A 635 -15.63 -35.11 -16.55
C GLY A 635 -15.21 -35.11 -18.03
N LEU A 636 -13.90 -35.06 -18.32
CA LEU A 636 -13.34 -35.02 -19.67
C LEU A 636 -12.47 -36.26 -19.99
N ALA A 637 -11.58 -36.65 -19.08
CA ALA A 637 -10.76 -37.86 -19.15
C ALA A 637 -11.51 -39.08 -18.57
N SER A 638 -12.61 -39.45 -19.23
CA SER A 638 -13.00 -40.87 -19.31
C SER A 638 -12.10 -41.65 -20.29
N ASP A 639 -11.29 -40.93 -21.06
CA ASP A 639 -10.48 -41.43 -22.15
C ASP A 639 -9.07 -40.82 -22.12
N SER A 640 -8.05 -41.64 -22.40
CA SER A 640 -6.61 -41.37 -22.39
C SER A 640 -5.94 -41.04 -21.04
N ASP A 641 -4.81 -41.72 -20.82
CA ASP A 641 -3.92 -41.64 -19.67
C ASP A 641 -2.61 -40.92 -20.10
N PHE A 642 -2.18 -39.91 -19.35
CA PHE A 642 -0.78 -39.46 -19.33
C PHE A 642 -0.49 -38.54 -18.13
N SER A 643 0.75 -38.62 -17.65
CA SER A 643 1.36 -37.87 -16.53
C SER A 643 2.89 -37.87 -16.77
N PRO A 644 3.76 -37.06 -16.12
CA PRO A 644 3.53 -36.11 -15.02
C PRO A 644 4.21 -34.72 -15.19
N ARG A 645 3.84 -33.73 -14.36
CA ARG A 645 4.72 -33.19 -13.29
C ARG A 645 4.12 -32.07 -12.42
N GLU A 646 4.86 -31.77 -11.35
CA GLU A 646 4.73 -30.65 -10.41
C GLU A 646 4.51 -29.28 -11.10
N ASN A 647 3.97 -28.24 -10.43
CA ASN A 647 4.35 -27.80 -9.08
C ASN A 647 3.27 -26.94 -8.35
N SER A 648 3.53 -26.67 -7.06
CA SER A 648 3.26 -25.40 -6.33
C SER A 648 1.85 -24.74 -6.38
N SER A 649 1.10 -24.93 -5.26
CA SER A 649 0.76 -23.91 -4.22
C SER A 649 -0.14 -22.67 -4.51
N HIS A 650 -0.81 -22.11 -3.47
CA HIS A 650 -1.47 -20.74 -3.31
C HIS A 650 -2.96 -20.79 -2.78
N THR A 651 -3.63 -19.81 -2.08
CA THR A 651 -4.90 -20.02 -1.28
C THR A 651 -5.89 -18.85 -1.06
N THR A 652 -6.38 -18.66 0.19
CA THR A 652 -7.74 -18.38 0.78
C THR A 652 -8.57 -17.29 0.09
N LEU A 653 -9.82 -16.89 0.43
CA LEU A 653 -10.52 -16.38 1.67
C LEU A 653 -12.05 -16.08 1.30
N LYS A 654 -13.07 -15.39 1.88
CA LYS A 654 -13.42 -14.58 3.09
C LYS A 654 -14.91 -14.75 3.69
N GLY A 655 -15.39 -13.99 4.71
CA GLY A 655 -16.73 -14.03 5.43
C GLY A 655 -17.16 -12.71 6.23
N ARG A 656 -18.39 -12.42 6.73
CA ARG A 656 -18.95 -11.00 6.94
C ARG A 656 -19.84 -10.82 8.23
N SER A 657 -20.57 -9.73 8.62
CA SER A 657 -21.14 -8.55 7.91
C SER A 657 -21.86 -7.39 8.68
N LEU A 658 -21.77 -6.15 8.12
CA LEU A 658 -22.81 -5.06 7.97
C LEU A 658 -23.35 -4.16 9.14
N VAL A 659 -23.93 -3.00 8.72
CA VAL A 659 -24.73 -1.93 9.41
C VAL A 659 -24.00 -1.04 10.45
N THR A 660 -24.46 0.16 10.92
CA THR A 660 -25.77 0.87 10.98
C THR A 660 -25.69 2.42 10.71
N GLN A 661 -26.76 3.19 11.01
CA GLN A 661 -26.77 4.67 11.10
C GLN A 661 -27.31 5.15 12.47
N ASP A 662 -26.75 6.24 13.00
CA ASP A 662 -27.32 7.10 14.06
C ASP A 662 -26.67 8.51 14.00
N ALA A 663 -27.12 9.47 14.82
CA ALA A 663 -26.97 10.92 14.65
C ALA A 663 -25.87 11.63 15.49
N SER A 664 -24.79 10.95 15.91
CA SER A 664 -23.61 11.61 16.52
C SER A 664 -22.70 12.37 15.52
N LYS A 665 -23.01 12.23 14.22
CA LYS A 665 -22.06 12.28 13.10
C LYS A 665 -21.66 13.68 12.62
N ASP A 666 -21.17 14.52 13.52
CA ASP A 666 -20.31 15.67 13.15
C ASP A 666 -19.38 16.14 14.30
N ASN A 667 -19.16 15.30 15.31
CA ASN A 667 -18.12 15.55 16.31
C ASN A 667 -16.74 15.34 15.67
N PHE A 668 -15.92 16.38 15.71
CA PHE A 668 -14.58 16.40 15.12
C PHE A 668 -13.62 15.39 15.76
N ILE A 669 -13.82 15.10 17.06
CA ILE A 669 -13.15 14.10 17.86
C ILE A 669 -14.22 13.34 18.66
N GLU A 670 -14.56 12.11 18.27
CA GLU A 670 -15.44 11.27 19.08
C GLU A 670 -14.66 10.60 20.22
N TRP A 671 -15.13 10.75 21.46
CA TRP A 671 -14.56 10.02 22.59
C TRP A 671 -14.81 8.52 22.46
N GLY A 672 -13.82 7.71 22.80
CA GLY A 672 -13.94 6.26 22.80
C GLY A 672 -12.82 5.57 23.58
N PRO A 673 -12.86 4.24 23.73
CA PRO A 673 -11.95 3.49 24.60
C PRO A 673 -10.46 3.71 24.32
N LYS A 674 -10.09 4.08 23.09
CA LYS A 674 -8.69 4.39 22.73
C LYS A 674 -8.11 5.58 23.51
N PHE A 675 -8.93 6.56 23.89
CA PHE A 675 -8.51 7.71 24.70
C PHE A 675 -8.56 7.44 26.21
N SER A 676 -9.16 6.32 26.64
CA SER A 676 -9.22 5.98 28.06
C SER A 676 -7.85 5.51 28.55
N VAL A 677 -7.27 6.25 29.50
CA VAL A 677 -6.05 5.90 30.24
C VAL A 677 -6.36 4.97 31.41
N ASP A 678 -7.62 4.54 31.57
CA ASP A 678 -8.13 3.66 32.62
C ASP A 678 -7.97 4.22 34.06
N ILE A 679 -7.50 5.47 34.22
CA ILE A 679 -7.46 6.22 35.48
C ILE A 679 -8.60 7.23 35.45
N LYS A 680 -9.64 7.02 36.27
CA LYS A 680 -10.95 7.66 36.09
C LYS A 680 -10.89 9.20 36.05
N GLU A 681 -10.09 9.82 36.91
CA GLU A 681 -10.01 11.27 37.04
C GLU A 681 -9.44 11.92 35.76
N ILE A 682 -8.33 11.39 35.26
CA ILE A 682 -7.72 11.84 33.99
C ILE A 682 -8.66 11.55 32.81
N ASP A 683 -9.28 10.38 32.78
CA ASP A 683 -10.28 10.00 31.77
C ASP A 683 -11.41 11.04 31.63
N ASP A 684 -11.89 11.58 32.75
CA ASP A 684 -12.96 12.59 32.77
C ASP A 684 -12.46 14.00 32.39
N GLN A 685 -11.21 14.35 32.71
CA GLN A 685 -10.55 15.56 32.19
C GLN A 685 -10.35 15.48 30.66
N HIS A 686 -9.85 14.35 30.16
CA HIS A 686 -9.65 14.09 28.74
C HIS A 686 -10.96 14.18 27.93
N LYS A 687 -12.07 13.61 28.45
CA LYS A 687 -13.42 13.77 27.86
C LYS A 687 -13.83 15.24 27.75
N LYS A 688 -13.50 16.05 28.76
CA LYS A 688 -13.82 17.47 28.79
C LYS A 688 -13.01 18.27 27.77
N LEU A 689 -11.71 17.99 27.63
CA LEU A 689 -10.86 18.57 26.57
C LEU A 689 -11.38 18.24 25.16
N VAL A 690 -11.65 16.97 24.89
CA VAL A 690 -12.23 16.50 23.62
C VAL A 690 -13.56 17.21 23.31
N SER A 691 -14.43 17.39 24.31
CA SER A 691 -15.68 18.15 24.17
C SER A 691 -15.46 19.64 23.84
N MET A 692 -14.42 20.26 24.41
CA MET A 692 -14.09 21.67 24.16
C MET A 692 -13.47 21.88 22.77
N VAL A 693 -12.61 20.98 22.28
CA VAL A 693 -12.11 21.01 20.89
C VAL A 693 -13.26 20.80 19.88
N ASN A 694 -14.21 19.90 20.17
CA ASN A 694 -15.42 19.73 19.35
C ASN A 694 -16.26 21.03 19.28
N THR A 695 -16.37 21.74 20.40
CA THR A 695 -17.11 23.01 20.48
C THR A 695 -16.41 24.10 19.66
N LEU A 696 -15.08 24.18 19.73
CA LEU A 696 -14.27 25.11 18.93
C LEU A 696 -14.38 24.83 17.42
N HIS A 697 -14.29 23.55 17.01
CA HIS A 697 -14.48 23.16 15.61
C HIS A 697 -15.88 23.50 15.10
N ARG A 698 -16.93 23.30 15.92
CA ARG A 698 -18.31 23.62 15.51
C ARG A 698 -18.51 25.11 15.34
N ALA A 699 -18.06 25.93 16.29
CA ALA A 699 -18.13 27.39 16.19
C ALA A 699 -17.39 27.93 14.95
N PHE A 700 -16.23 27.35 14.61
CA PHE A 700 -15.52 27.64 13.36
C PHE A 700 -16.32 27.22 12.11
N LYS A 701 -16.84 25.98 12.07
CA LYS A 701 -17.62 25.45 10.92
C LYS A 701 -18.91 26.23 10.67
N GLU A 702 -19.52 26.77 11.73
CA GLU A 702 -20.74 27.58 11.69
C GLU A 702 -20.46 29.08 11.44
N GLY A 703 -19.20 29.50 11.38
CA GLY A 703 -18.81 30.89 11.09
C GLY A 703 -19.15 31.87 12.22
N THR A 704 -19.02 31.43 13.47
CA THR A 704 -19.40 32.21 14.67
C THR A 704 -18.43 33.37 14.92
N ASP A 705 -18.93 34.46 15.52
CA ASP A 705 -18.15 35.68 15.80
C ASP A 705 -16.83 35.46 16.58
N HIS A 706 -15.84 36.31 16.26
CA HIS A 706 -14.46 36.19 16.75
C HIS A 706 -14.35 36.19 18.27
N GLU A 707 -15.15 36.98 18.99
CA GLU A 707 -15.18 37.01 20.46
C GLU A 707 -15.63 35.67 21.07
N VAL A 708 -16.58 34.98 20.42
CA VAL A 708 -17.06 33.67 20.88
C VAL A 708 -15.97 32.61 20.68
N ILE A 709 -15.29 32.64 19.54
CA ILE A 709 -14.14 31.76 19.25
C ILE A 709 -12.98 32.06 20.22
N ALA A 710 -12.69 33.33 20.51
CA ALA A 710 -11.67 33.75 21.49
C ALA A 710 -11.97 33.20 22.89
N SER A 711 -13.23 33.26 23.33
CA SER A 711 -13.68 32.74 24.62
C SER A 711 -13.49 31.22 24.71
N ILE A 712 -13.93 30.47 23.69
CA ILE A 712 -13.78 29.00 23.63
C ILE A 712 -12.29 28.60 23.60
N LEU A 713 -11.47 29.30 22.80
CA LEU A 713 -10.03 29.03 22.68
C LEU A 713 -9.29 29.29 24.00
N SER A 714 -9.64 30.37 24.72
CA SER A 714 -9.05 30.70 26.02
C SER A 714 -9.37 29.64 27.06
N GLY A 715 -10.65 29.28 27.22
CA GLY A 715 -11.07 28.24 28.17
C GLY A 715 -10.48 26.86 27.84
N LEU A 716 -10.24 26.54 26.56
CA LEU A 716 -9.54 25.32 26.15
C LEU A 716 -8.08 25.31 26.63
N ILE A 717 -7.36 26.43 26.50
CA ILE A 717 -5.97 26.56 26.95
C ILE A 717 -5.89 26.41 28.48
N ASP A 718 -6.70 27.17 29.22
CA ASP A 718 -6.69 27.15 30.69
C ASP A 718 -6.99 25.75 31.24
N TYR A 719 -7.98 25.06 30.66
CA TYR A 719 -8.33 23.69 31.06
C TYR A 719 -7.27 22.66 30.65
N THR A 720 -6.53 22.89 29.56
CA THR A 720 -5.39 22.04 29.16
C THR A 720 -4.23 22.14 30.17
N VAL A 721 -3.89 23.35 30.61
CA VAL A 721 -2.83 23.59 31.61
C VAL A 721 -3.22 23.00 32.98
N TYR A 722 -4.48 23.16 33.40
CA TYR A 722 -5.00 22.55 34.63
C TYR A 722 -4.91 21.01 34.60
N HIS A 723 -5.24 20.41 33.45
CA HIS A 723 -5.17 18.96 33.25
C HIS A 723 -3.72 18.44 33.32
N PHE A 724 -2.77 19.05 32.58
CA PHE A 724 -1.35 18.67 32.66
C PHE A 724 -0.80 18.76 34.09
N GLY A 725 -1.16 19.81 34.84
CA GLY A 725 -0.78 19.95 36.25
C GLY A 725 -1.34 18.86 37.17
N THR A 726 -2.42 18.17 36.77
CA THR A 726 -2.94 16.99 37.48
C THR A 726 -2.06 15.76 37.24
N GLU A 727 -1.66 15.51 35.99
CA GLU A 727 -0.78 14.40 35.64
C GLU A 727 0.62 14.57 36.24
N GLU A 728 1.22 15.75 36.07
CA GLU A 728 2.56 16.07 36.56
C GLU A 728 2.67 15.92 38.08
N LYS A 729 1.60 16.25 38.82
CA LYS A 729 1.51 15.98 40.25
C LYS A 729 1.59 14.49 40.56
N TYR A 730 0.91 13.62 39.79
CA TYR A 730 1.05 12.17 39.98
C TYR A 730 2.44 11.67 39.58
N PHE A 731 3.10 12.28 38.59
CA PHE A 731 4.47 11.91 38.23
C PHE A 731 5.44 12.15 39.39
N ASP A 732 5.28 13.28 40.09
CA ASP A 732 6.12 13.65 41.24
C ASP A 732 5.72 12.87 42.51
N GLU A 733 4.43 12.60 42.73
CA GLU A 733 3.91 11.87 43.90
C GLU A 733 4.25 10.36 43.87
N PHE A 734 4.32 9.75 42.68
CA PHE A 734 4.64 8.33 42.50
C PHE A 734 6.04 8.06 41.91
N GLY A 735 6.79 9.10 41.53
CA GLY A 735 8.15 9.01 41.01
C GLY A 735 8.25 8.36 39.62
N TYR A 736 7.55 8.89 38.62
CA TYR A 736 7.51 8.35 37.26
C TYR A 736 8.84 8.56 36.50
N PRO A 737 9.50 7.51 35.95
CA PRO A 737 10.84 7.65 35.38
C PRO A 737 10.99 8.56 34.15
N GLU A 738 9.95 8.74 33.33
CA GLU A 738 9.98 9.65 32.17
C GLU A 738 9.40 11.05 32.48
N ALA A 739 9.15 11.40 33.75
CA ALA A 739 8.43 12.62 34.16
C ALA A 739 8.95 13.90 33.49
N GLU A 740 10.26 14.15 33.50
CA GLU A 740 10.87 15.35 32.91
C GLU A 740 10.74 15.39 31.37
N LEU A 741 10.73 14.24 30.71
CA LEU A 741 10.51 14.15 29.27
C LEU A 741 9.04 14.46 28.93
N HIS A 742 8.10 13.99 29.77
CA HIS A 742 6.67 14.22 29.65
C HIS A 742 6.30 15.70 29.91
N LYS A 743 6.79 16.26 31.02
CA LYS A 743 6.72 17.69 31.37
C LYS A 743 7.21 18.59 30.25
N LYS A 744 8.27 18.18 29.53
CA LYS A 744 8.78 18.92 28.37
C LYS A 744 7.80 18.93 27.19
N VAL A 745 7.08 17.83 26.94
CA VAL A 745 6.03 17.76 25.89
C VAL A 745 4.85 18.68 26.21
N HIS A 746 4.39 18.71 27.47
CA HIS A 746 3.35 19.65 27.94
C HIS A 746 3.78 21.11 27.72
N ASN A 747 4.96 21.49 28.21
CA ASN A 747 5.49 22.84 28.09
C ASN A 747 5.67 23.29 26.63
N ASP A 748 6.06 22.38 25.72
CA ASP A 748 6.21 22.66 24.30
C ASP A 748 4.87 22.81 23.55
N LEU A 749 3.75 22.24 24.03
CA LEU A 749 2.43 22.62 23.54
C LEU A 749 2.02 23.98 24.10
N THR A 750 2.03 24.14 25.43
CA THR A 750 1.51 25.33 26.10
C THR A 750 2.14 26.61 25.54
N ARG A 751 3.45 26.60 25.29
CA ARG A 751 4.17 27.71 24.63
C ARG A 751 3.66 28.00 23.21
N LYS A 752 3.38 26.97 22.40
CA LYS A 752 2.89 27.11 21.01
C LYS A 752 1.46 27.64 20.96
N VAL A 753 0.58 27.16 21.84
CA VAL A 753 -0.84 27.56 21.82
C VAL A 753 -1.03 28.95 22.45
N LEU A 754 -0.26 29.33 23.48
CA LEU A 754 -0.23 30.71 23.97
C LEU A 754 0.30 31.69 22.91
N ALA A 755 1.40 31.37 22.22
CA ALA A 755 1.95 32.19 21.13
C ALA A 755 1.07 32.21 19.86
N PHE A 756 0.10 31.31 19.74
CA PHE A 756 -0.99 31.42 18.78
C PHE A 756 -2.10 32.34 19.29
N LYS A 757 -2.56 32.15 20.54
CA LYS A 757 -3.62 32.97 21.15
C LYS A 757 -3.27 34.45 21.17
N GLU A 758 -2.04 34.82 21.54
CA GLU A 758 -1.57 36.22 21.50
C GLU A 758 -1.82 36.85 20.12
N LYS A 759 -1.42 36.17 19.03
CA LYS A 759 -1.62 36.64 17.66
C LYS A 759 -3.09 36.64 17.22
N PHE A 760 -3.90 35.75 17.78
CA PHE A 760 -5.34 35.66 17.51
C PHE A 760 -6.13 36.78 18.21
N ASP A 761 -5.76 37.11 19.45
CA ASP A 761 -6.32 38.23 20.22
C ASP A 761 -5.91 39.57 19.59
N GLU A 762 -4.69 39.68 19.05
CA GLU A 762 -4.24 40.82 18.24
C GLU A 762 -4.89 40.90 16.83
N GLY A 763 -5.73 39.92 16.43
CA GLY A 763 -6.33 39.85 15.09
C GLY A 763 -5.35 39.55 13.95
N LYS A 764 -4.10 39.18 14.25
CA LYS A 764 -3.04 38.83 13.27
C LYS A 764 -3.07 37.36 12.85
N ALA A 765 -3.87 36.53 13.54
CA ALA A 765 -4.13 35.14 13.21
C ALA A 765 -5.63 34.82 13.35
N THR A 766 -6.11 33.84 12.60
CA THR A 766 -7.47 33.29 12.72
C THR A 766 -7.40 31.79 13.00
N VAL A 767 -8.42 31.23 13.66
CA VAL A 767 -8.57 29.77 13.76
C VAL A 767 -8.75 29.23 12.35
N SER A 768 -7.92 28.26 11.97
CA SER A 768 -7.98 27.59 10.67
C SER A 768 -8.28 26.10 10.81
N ILE A 769 -8.65 25.45 9.70
CA ILE A 769 -8.78 23.99 9.63
C ILE A 769 -7.46 23.31 10.03
N GLU A 770 -6.32 23.93 9.73
CA GLU A 770 -4.98 23.43 10.07
C GLU A 770 -4.70 23.53 11.57
N LEU A 771 -5.10 24.62 12.24
CA LEU A 771 -5.02 24.74 13.70
C LEU A 771 -5.94 23.72 14.39
N LEU A 772 -7.18 23.59 13.92
CA LEU A 772 -8.12 22.62 14.48
C LEU A 772 -7.59 21.20 14.31
N LYS A 773 -7.07 20.86 13.12
CA LYS A 773 -6.40 19.58 12.87
C LYS A 773 -5.18 19.40 13.78
N PHE A 774 -4.34 20.41 13.95
CA PHE A 774 -3.21 20.37 14.89
C PHE A 774 -3.65 20.09 16.34
N LEU A 775 -4.66 20.81 16.85
CA LEU A 775 -5.19 20.59 18.21
C LEU A 775 -5.78 19.19 18.38
N LYS A 776 -6.48 18.68 17.35
CA LYS A 776 -7.02 17.32 17.32
C LYS A 776 -5.93 16.25 17.29
N ASP A 777 -4.99 16.38 16.37
CA ASP A 777 -3.94 15.39 16.14
C ASP A 777 -2.97 15.37 17.33
N TRP A 778 -2.65 16.54 17.91
CA TRP A 778 -1.88 16.64 19.15
C TRP A 778 -2.62 16.00 20.34
N LEU A 779 -3.87 16.42 20.64
CA LEU A 779 -4.62 15.90 21.78
C LEU A 779 -4.89 14.40 21.65
N THR A 780 -5.11 13.90 20.44
CA THR A 780 -5.30 12.46 20.19
C THR A 780 -4.00 11.69 20.42
N ASN A 781 -2.89 12.16 19.86
CA ASN A 781 -1.62 11.45 19.97
C ASN A 781 -1.05 11.52 21.40
N HIS A 782 -1.17 12.66 22.08
CA HIS A 782 -0.69 12.83 23.44
C HIS A 782 -1.39 11.87 24.41
N ILE A 783 -2.73 11.88 24.42
CA ILE A 783 -3.55 10.95 25.22
C ILE A 783 -3.25 9.48 24.88
N CYS A 784 -3.12 9.15 23.59
CA CYS A 784 -3.01 7.75 23.17
C CYS A 784 -1.58 7.18 23.23
N ILE A 785 -0.53 8.03 23.24
CA ILE A 785 0.88 7.62 23.07
C ILE A 785 1.79 8.15 24.19
N THR A 786 1.56 9.36 24.70
CA THR A 786 2.33 9.89 25.85
C THR A 786 1.70 9.43 27.16
N ASP A 787 0.42 9.77 27.39
CA ASP A 787 -0.22 9.64 28.72
C ASP A 787 -0.42 8.16 29.09
N LYS A 788 -0.65 7.30 28.09
CA LYS A 788 -0.69 5.85 28.29
C LYS A 788 0.62 5.19 28.73
N LYS A 789 1.77 5.87 28.65
CA LYS A 789 3.05 5.31 29.14
C LYS A 789 3.17 5.30 30.65
N TYR A 790 2.66 6.34 31.32
CA TYR A 790 2.72 6.39 32.78
C TYR A 790 1.71 5.43 33.43
N VAL A 791 0.62 5.06 32.73
CA VAL A 791 -0.50 4.28 33.27
C VAL A 791 -0.09 2.97 33.94
N PRO A 792 0.73 2.07 33.31
CA PRO A 792 1.14 0.84 33.97
C PRO A 792 1.95 1.10 35.24
N TYR A 793 2.82 2.11 35.21
CA TYR A 793 3.67 2.49 36.34
C TYR A 793 2.83 3.06 37.50
N LEU A 794 1.95 4.03 37.25
CA LEU A 794 1.08 4.59 38.29
C LEU A 794 0.12 3.55 38.88
N LYS A 795 -0.41 2.63 38.05
CA LYS A 795 -1.26 1.52 38.52
C LYS A 795 -0.48 0.49 39.34
N GLU A 796 0.78 0.19 39.01
CA GLU A 796 1.67 -0.63 39.84
C GLU A 796 1.96 0.04 41.19
N LYS A 797 2.11 1.37 41.22
CA LYS A 797 2.22 2.16 42.46
C LYS A 797 0.90 2.34 43.23
N GLY A 798 -0.23 1.85 42.70
CA GLY A 798 -1.52 1.78 43.40
C GLY A 798 -2.53 2.88 43.09
N LEU A 799 -2.25 3.78 42.14
CA LEU A 799 -3.26 4.70 41.58
C LEU A 799 -4.31 3.89 40.78
N LYS A 800 -5.57 4.34 40.74
CA LYS A 800 -6.69 3.54 40.22
C LYS A 800 -7.50 4.24 39.13
#